data_AF-A0A354P5A6-F1
#
_entry.id   AF-A0A354P5A6-F1
#
_cell.length_a   1.000
_cell.length_b   1.000
_cell.length_c   1.000
_cell.angle_alpha   90.00
_cell.angle_beta   90.00
_cell.angle_gamma   90.00
#
_symmetry.space_group_name_H-M   'P 1'
#
loop_
_entity.id
_entity.type
_entity.pdbx_description
1 polymer ?
#
loop_
_entity_poly.entity_id
_entity_poly.type
_entity_poly.pdbx_seq_one_letter_code
_entity_poly.pdbx_strand_id
1 'polypeptide(L)'
;MDLDATGQSPTELVATTGLLMNKRIEMPAEEPSPAVATQTEIAIPGSRLRVQMIGDPGVGKTSFLGALGLIAQSSQNRFIITPIGSETKRRVDDLRTMFGKGIWPTKTFHGQSFTFQLHRRHQTVTIEIDDIPGESFVTAMRRGNENADAARTTELIRQTDLLLLMVDGGKLDSDEALPGTDLIQAVTEKRLAIGHSLPHVAVVVTKADLCRKHPVRSSAQAKKRVTRRMSKLADTLHNHVDQTHWFALSVCGFDKPCVTANVSDADSKTSDQNSNLINAFSPAGFDSLLDLFLTLAYQPQRNYRRTRIAFFVAAVFMIVAAFKYGDYEVQQQRRQVEDPQRRVQELPAEVATENEPIYRGRVLELIRAVSDDLDRATAVREVDDILMRVDDLPTLAQRLTADELAALDKQAQQRKEVLLYERVSDAAQSGDAVRIGIAVDQYLMLFPSGPHAQQARALLSKQEDKRRNRAREEIKSVIVRDAATLERKLELISNFLDQFDALISPVESEQIRLAMETSRIMLRPSRYDVTLVRTAGLDRPRAHGVVVSLNGAEIAQFDDSGTVSEKIWNRTFNLRWQIGSRIEITLQNYRYRNNTIAYFDAAGPLAILALASKNLPTRIGEDYLSDPPAVTVTFKCDQLPDATVTAIEQWIFPGEAW
;
A
#
# COMPACT_ATOMS: atom_id res chain seq x y z
N MET A 1 11.52 38.48 -62.58
CA MET A 1 11.03 38.66 -63.96
C MET A 1 9.52 38.72 -63.87
N ASP A 2 8.98 39.91 -64.11
CA ASP A 2 7.55 40.22 -64.16
C ASP A 2 6.85 39.51 -65.32
N LEU A 3 5.56 39.17 -65.13
CA LEU A 3 4.42 39.70 -65.91
C LEU A 3 3.13 38.91 -65.64
N ASP A 4 2.23 39.56 -64.90
CA ASP A 4 0.82 39.88 -65.18
C ASP A 4 -0.16 38.91 -65.90
N ALA A 5 -1.27 38.69 -65.17
CA ALA A 5 -2.65 39.13 -65.46
C ALA A 5 -3.71 38.20 -66.08
N THR A 6 -4.94 38.51 -65.64
CA THR A 6 -6.31 38.09 -66.06
C THR A 6 -6.81 36.78 -65.43
N GLY A 7 -7.96 36.68 -64.77
CA GLY A 7 -9.14 37.55 -64.67
C GLY A 7 -10.38 36.68 -64.90
N GLN A 8 -11.33 36.64 -63.96
CA GLN A 8 -12.79 36.58 -64.17
C GLN A 8 -13.54 36.07 -62.91
N SER A 9 -14.48 36.90 -62.47
CA SER A 9 -15.70 36.57 -61.73
C SER A 9 -16.86 36.64 -62.74
N PRO A 10 -17.98 35.91 -62.54
CA PRO A 10 -19.18 36.61 -62.09
C PRO A 10 -20.08 35.84 -61.09
N THR A 11 -20.67 36.67 -60.22
CA THR A 11 -21.97 36.63 -59.52
C THR A 11 -23.16 36.00 -60.24
N GLU A 12 -24.06 35.33 -59.48
CA GLU A 12 -25.50 35.63 -59.25
C GLU A 12 -26.17 34.50 -58.40
N LEU A 13 -26.77 34.77 -57.23
CA LEU A 13 -28.21 35.06 -56.96
C LEU A 13 -29.15 33.94 -57.44
N VAL A 14 -30.01 33.28 -56.64
CA VAL A 14 -31.22 33.80 -55.94
C VAL A 14 -31.70 32.80 -54.86
N ALA A 15 -32.40 33.36 -53.88
CA ALA A 15 -33.04 32.79 -52.70
C ALA A 15 -34.18 31.76 -52.93
N THR A 16 -34.52 31.02 -51.87
CA THR A 16 -35.78 31.14 -51.06
C THR A 16 -36.37 29.76 -50.65
N THR A 17 -36.79 29.70 -49.38
CA THR A 17 -37.89 28.90 -48.79
C THR A 17 -37.72 27.40 -48.51
N GLY A 18 -37.43 27.11 -47.23
CA GLY A 18 -38.43 26.63 -46.27
C GLY A 18 -38.95 25.20 -46.41
N LEU A 19 -38.52 24.31 -45.50
CA LEU A 19 -39.39 23.28 -44.95
C LEU A 19 -38.88 22.78 -43.60
N LEU A 20 -39.65 23.13 -42.57
CA LEU A 20 -39.62 22.57 -41.23
C LEU A 20 -39.97 21.08 -41.29
N MET A 21 -39.06 20.22 -40.84
CA MET A 21 -39.42 18.88 -40.39
C MET A 21 -38.84 18.61 -39.00
N ASN A 22 -39.77 18.50 -38.05
CA ASN A 22 -39.61 17.97 -36.71
C ASN A 22 -38.83 16.65 -36.75
N LYS A 23 -37.60 16.65 -36.24
CA LYS A 23 -36.91 15.43 -35.82
C LYS A 23 -36.99 15.35 -34.31
N ARG A 24 -37.88 14.47 -33.82
CA ARG A 24 -37.86 13.96 -32.45
C ARG A 24 -36.45 13.46 -32.16
N ILE A 25 -35.80 14.06 -31.17
CA ILE A 25 -34.61 13.50 -30.54
C ILE A 25 -35.14 12.40 -29.62
N GLU A 26 -35.04 11.15 -30.08
CA GLU A 26 -35.17 10.00 -29.20
C GLU A 26 -33.98 10.03 -28.23
N MET A 27 -34.31 10.17 -26.94
CA MET A 27 -33.33 9.98 -25.87
C MET A 27 -32.83 8.53 -25.91
N PRO A 28 -31.52 8.28 -25.88
CA PRO A 28 -31.02 6.93 -25.64
C PRO A 28 -31.45 6.49 -24.24
N ALA A 29 -31.94 5.26 -24.15
CA ALA A 29 -32.35 4.62 -22.90
C ALA A 29 -31.21 4.66 -21.88
N GLU A 30 -31.55 4.96 -20.63
CA GLU A 30 -30.66 4.87 -19.47
C GLU A 30 -29.97 3.50 -19.46
N GLU A 31 -28.65 3.50 -19.62
CA GLU A 31 -27.82 2.34 -19.31
C GLU A 31 -28.00 2.00 -17.82
N PRO A 32 -28.25 0.74 -17.47
CA PRO A 32 -28.40 0.34 -16.07
C PRO A 32 -27.09 0.63 -15.32
N SER A 33 -27.24 1.27 -14.16
CA SER A 33 -26.16 1.54 -13.19
C SER A 33 -25.21 0.34 -13.08
N PRO A 34 -23.88 0.57 -13.13
CA PRO A 34 -22.93 -0.51 -12.96
C PRO A 34 -23.16 -1.17 -11.60
N ALA A 35 -23.41 -2.47 -11.64
CA ALA A 35 -23.53 -3.31 -10.46
C ALA A 35 -22.34 -3.05 -9.54
N VAL A 36 -22.65 -2.77 -8.27
CA VAL A 36 -21.70 -2.65 -7.17
C VAL A 36 -20.79 -3.88 -7.23
N ALA A 37 -19.53 -3.67 -7.63
CA ALA A 37 -18.53 -4.72 -7.63
C ALA A 37 -18.39 -5.25 -6.20
N THR A 38 -18.88 -6.46 -5.98
CA THR A 38 -18.59 -7.24 -4.78
C THR A 38 -17.09 -7.44 -4.72
N GLN A 39 -16.43 -6.64 -3.87
CA GLN A 39 -15.02 -6.80 -3.55
C GLN A 39 -14.80 -8.25 -3.14
N THR A 40 -13.96 -8.95 -3.90
CA THR A 40 -13.56 -10.33 -3.61
C THR A 40 -12.73 -10.28 -2.33
N GLU A 41 -13.35 -10.63 -1.21
CA GLU A 41 -12.73 -10.62 0.11
C GLU A 41 -11.58 -11.64 0.11
N ILE A 42 -10.35 -11.17 -0.06
CA ILE A 42 -9.17 -12.01 0.15
C ILE A 42 -9.25 -12.49 1.60
N ALA A 43 -9.41 -13.80 1.81
CA ALA A 43 -9.49 -14.37 3.15
C ALA A 43 -8.17 -14.11 3.89
N ILE A 44 -8.14 -13.09 4.76
CA ILE A 44 -6.97 -12.78 5.59
C ILE A 44 -6.99 -13.76 6.77
N PRO A 45 -5.98 -14.64 6.92
CA PRO A 45 -5.92 -15.56 8.04
C PRO A 45 -5.67 -14.81 9.36
N GLY A 46 -6.57 -14.96 10.33
CA GLY A 46 -6.43 -14.40 11.69
C GLY A 46 -7.76 -13.94 12.29
N SER A 47 -7.75 -13.62 13.58
CA SER A 47 -8.88 -12.95 14.25
C SER A 47 -9.02 -11.53 13.70
N ARG A 48 -10.21 -11.14 13.23
CA ARG A 48 -10.50 -9.78 12.75
C ARG A 48 -11.17 -8.96 13.87
N LEU A 49 -10.79 -7.69 13.99
CA LEU A 49 -11.40 -6.72 14.90
C LEU A 49 -11.76 -5.45 14.11
N ARG A 50 -13.05 -5.10 14.07
CA ARG A 50 -13.57 -3.91 13.42
C ARG A 50 -13.72 -2.78 14.43
N VAL A 51 -13.02 -1.68 14.19
CA VAL A 51 -12.86 -0.55 15.09
C VAL A 51 -13.40 0.71 14.43
N GLN A 52 -14.40 1.33 15.05
CA GLN A 52 -14.97 2.58 14.55
C GLN A 52 -14.48 3.75 15.40
N MET A 53 -13.86 4.74 14.77
CA MET A 53 -13.51 6.00 15.45
C MET A 53 -14.66 6.99 15.34
N ILE A 54 -15.09 7.54 16.48
CA ILE A 54 -16.11 8.58 16.56
C ILE A 54 -15.55 9.73 17.40
N GLY A 55 -15.70 10.95 16.89
CA GLY A 55 -15.38 12.16 17.62
C GLY A 55 -15.48 13.39 16.74
N ASP A 56 -15.44 14.55 17.36
CA ASP A 56 -15.62 15.84 16.71
C ASP A 56 -14.61 16.11 15.57
N PRO A 57 -14.93 17.04 14.66
CA PRO A 57 -13.94 17.62 13.76
C PRO A 57 -12.74 18.16 14.53
N GLY A 58 -11.53 17.82 14.06
CA GLY A 58 -10.28 18.30 14.68
C GLY A 58 -9.85 17.56 15.95
N VAL A 59 -10.59 16.54 16.44
CA VAL A 59 -10.19 15.76 17.62
C VAL A 59 -8.90 14.96 17.41
N GLY A 60 -8.50 14.71 16.16
CA GLY A 60 -7.24 14.01 15.85
C GLY A 60 -7.41 12.54 15.45
N LYS A 61 -8.54 12.15 14.84
CA LYS A 61 -8.76 10.81 14.26
C LYS A 61 -7.69 10.45 13.22
N THR A 62 -7.46 11.34 12.25
CA THR A 62 -6.43 11.17 11.22
C THR A 62 -5.02 11.13 11.82
N SER A 63 -4.77 11.98 12.83
CA SER A 63 -3.49 11.99 13.55
C SER A 63 -3.24 10.70 14.34
N PHE A 64 -4.29 10.08 14.87
CA PHE A 64 -4.22 8.77 15.52
C PHE A 64 -3.75 7.70 14.54
N LEU A 65 -4.27 7.67 13.31
CA LEU A 65 -3.84 6.73 12.27
C LEU A 65 -2.38 6.95 11.88
N GLY A 66 -1.95 8.20 11.69
CA GLY A 66 -0.56 8.50 11.41
C GLY A 66 0.38 8.12 12.57
N ALA A 67 -0.10 8.22 13.82
CA ALA A 67 0.65 7.77 14.99
C ALA A 67 0.84 6.24 15.01
N LEU A 68 -0.14 5.46 14.56
CA LEU A 68 0.04 4.02 14.34
C LEU A 68 1.13 3.77 13.29
N GLY A 69 1.21 4.59 12.24
CA GLY A 69 2.28 4.57 11.24
C GLY A 69 3.67 4.89 11.79
N LEU A 70 3.77 5.82 12.74
CA LEU A 70 5.01 6.10 13.46
C LEU A 70 5.41 4.94 14.38
N ILE A 71 4.45 4.36 15.10
CA ILE A 71 4.66 3.19 15.98
C ILE A 71 5.15 1.98 15.17
N ALA A 72 4.61 1.78 13.96
CA ALA A 72 4.98 0.70 13.06
C ALA A 72 6.47 0.68 12.67
N GLN A 73 7.15 1.83 12.66
CA GLN A 73 8.57 1.93 12.29
C GLN A 73 9.54 1.83 13.47
N SER A 74 9.06 2.06 14.69
CA SER A 74 9.94 2.05 15.85
C SER A 74 10.34 0.61 16.20
N SER A 75 11.63 0.33 16.11
CA SER A 75 12.23 -0.95 16.52
C SER A 75 12.14 -1.21 18.03
N GLN A 76 11.82 -0.17 18.81
CA GLN A 76 11.72 -0.25 20.27
C GLN A 76 10.31 -0.62 20.76
N ASN A 77 9.32 -0.67 19.86
CA ASN A 77 7.95 -0.99 20.25
C ASN A 77 7.75 -2.50 20.43
N ARG A 78 7.01 -2.88 21.48
CA ARG A 78 6.62 -4.27 21.78
C ARG A 78 5.59 -4.86 20.79
N PHE A 79 5.11 -4.05 19.86
CA PHE A 79 4.12 -4.39 18.84
C PHE A 79 4.70 -4.16 17.46
N ILE A 80 4.39 -5.06 16.53
CA ILE A 80 4.67 -4.86 15.11
C ILE A 80 3.33 -4.56 14.44
N ILE A 81 3.20 -3.38 13.86
CA ILE A 81 1.99 -2.93 13.16
C ILE A 81 2.32 -2.90 11.67
N THR A 82 1.63 -3.70 10.87
CA THR A 82 1.87 -3.78 9.42
C THR A 82 0.60 -3.35 8.67
N PRO A 83 0.60 -2.28 7.88
CA PRO A 83 -0.56 -1.94 7.05
C PRO A 83 -0.80 -3.04 6.00
N ILE A 84 -2.04 -3.47 5.83
CA ILE A 84 -2.46 -4.47 4.85
C ILE A 84 -3.08 -3.74 3.65
N GLY A 85 -2.63 -4.09 2.44
CA GLY A 85 -3.10 -3.48 1.20
C GLY A 85 -2.27 -2.26 0.79
N SER A 86 -2.16 -2.05 -0.52
CA SER A 86 -1.37 -0.96 -1.10
C SER A 86 -1.92 0.42 -0.75
N GLU A 87 -3.24 0.57 -0.70
CA GLU A 87 -3.90 1.84 -0.37
C GLU A 87 -3.66 2.25 1.10
N THR A 88 -3.90 1.35 2.06
CA THR A 88 -3.64 1.62 3.47
C THR A 88 -2.17 1.92 3.70
N LYS A 89 -1.26 1.13 3.11
CA LYS A 89 0.18 1.35 3.21
C LYS A 89 0.57 2.74 2.68
N ARG A 90 0.15 3.09 1.47
CA ARG A 90 0.44 4.39 0.85
C ARG A 90 -0.03 5.55 1.74
N ARG A 91 -1.28 5.50 2.21
CA ARG A 91 -1.83 6.57 3.06
C ARG A 91 -1.12 6.70 4.40
N VAL A 92 -0.78 5.58 5.03
CA VAL A 92 -0.03 5.58 6.29
C VAL A 92 1.39 6.12 6.06
N ASP A 93 2.03 5.77 4.95
CA ASP A 93 3.33 6.31 4.54
C ASP A 93 3.25 7.83 4.25
N ASP A 94 2.16 8.31 3.65
CA ASP A 94 1.90 9.74 3.42
C ASP A 94 1.73 10.50 4.75
N LEU A 95 0.88 10.01 5.65
CA LEU A 95 0.68 10.59 6.99
C LEU A 95 2.00 10.62 7.78
N ARG A 96 2.79 9.56 7.68
CA ARG A 96 4.12 9.50 8.29
C ARG A 96 5.06 10.54 7.69
N THR A 97 5.06 10.68 6.37
CA THR A 97 5.90 11.67 5.68
C THR A 97 5.52 13.09 6.09
N MET A 98 4.23 13.37 6.30
CA MET A 98 3.77 14.65 6.86
C MET A 98 4.32 14.88 8.27
N PHE A 99 4.22 13.88 9.16
CA PHE A 99 4.79 13.98 10.51
C PHE A 99 6.31 14.12 10.51
N GLY A 100 7.02 13.41 9.63
CA GLY A 100 8.48 13.57 9.46
C GLY A 100 8.89 14.99 9.04
N LYS A 101 7.97 15.75 8.44
CA LYS A 101 8.16 17.16 8.06
C LYS A 101 7.63 18.16 9.10
N GLY A 102 7.12 17.71 10.25
CA GLY A 102 6.48 18.61 11.23
C GLY A 102 5.07 19.05 10.85
N ILE A 103 4.45 18.44 9.84
CA ILE A 103 3.16 18.87 9.28
C ILE A 103 2.03 18.01 9.85
N TRP A 104 0.97 18.66 10.35
CA TRP A 104 -0.25 17.98 10.79
C TRP A 104 -1.14 17.60 9.60
N PRO A 105 -1.78 16.40 9.61
CA PRO A 105 -2.69 16.00 8.55
C PRO A 105 -3.92 16.89 8.48
N THR A 106 -4.40 17.13 7.26
CA THR A 106 -5.63 17.90 7.01
C THR A 106 -6.87 17.13 7.44
N LYS A 107 -8.00 17.85 7.59
CA LYS A 107 -9.29 17.27 7.95
C LYS A 107 -9.74 16.20 6.94
N THR A 108 -10.28 15.09 7.43
CA THR A 108 -10.87 14.03 6.60
C THR A 108 -12.17 14.51 5.96
N PHE A 109 -12.24 14.50 4.61
CA PHE A 109 -13.42 14.90 3.83
C PHE A 109 -14.33 13.73 3.45
N HIS A 110 -13.78 12.52 3.31
CA HIS A 110 -14.51 11.31 2.94
C HIS A 110 -14.18 10.17 3.90
N GLY A 111 -15.15 9.30 4.19
CA GLY A 111 -14.93 8.11 5.03
C GLY A 111 -13.91 7.16 4.41
N GLN A 112 -12.95 6.71 5.21
CA GLN A 112 -11.87 5.82 4.77
C GLN A 112 -11.67 4.67 5.76
N SER A 113 -11.37 3.48 5.25
CA SER A 113 -11.03 2.32 6.06
C SER A 113 -9.53 2.02 5.97
N PHE A 114 -8.93 1.67 7.10
CA PHE A 114 -7.52 1.33 7.22
C PHE A 114 -7.39 -0.06 7.82
N THR A 115 -6.74 -0.98 7.11
CA THR A 115 -6.52 -2.34 7.61
C THR A 115 -5.08 -2.52 8.07
N PHE A 116 -4.89 -2.96 9.30
CA PHE A 116 -3.59 -3.22 9.91
C PHE A 116 -3.51 -4.66 10.41
N GLN A 117 -2.33 -5.26 10.32
CA GLN A 117 -1.98 -6.47 11.04
C GLN A 117 -1.20 -6.07 12.29
N LEU A 118 -1.75 -6.37 13.46
CA LEU A 118 -1.10 -6.17 14.75
C LEU A 118 -0.50 -7.49 15.22
N HIS A 119 0.81 -7.50 15.45
CA HIS A 119 1.53 -8.65 15.98
C HIS A 119 2.15 -8.34 17.34
N ARG A 120 2.02 -9.28 18.29
CA ARG A 120 2.72 -9.29 19.57
C ARG A 120 3.09 -10.72 19.93
N ARG A 121 4.38 -11.06 19.91
CA ARG A 121 4.86 -12.43 20.14
C ARG A 121 4.18 -13.42 19.17
N HIS A 122 3.37 -14.36 19.66
CA HIS A 122 2.65 -15.35 18.86
C HIS A 122 1.18 -14.98 18.58
N GLN A 123 0.80 -13.72 18.84
CA GLN A 123 -0.54 -13.21 18.61
C GLN A 123 -0.55 -12.29 17.39
N THR A 124 -1.47 -12.55 16.47
CA THR A 124 -1.69 -11.82 15.22
C THR A 124 -3.18 -11.51 15.07
N VAL A 125 -3.50 -10.23 14.92
CA VAL A 125 -4.87 -9.73 14.74
C VAL A 125 -4.92 -8.81 13.55
N THR A 126 -5.95 -8.96 12.73
CA THR A 126 -6.27 -7.99 11.68
C THR A 126 -7.23 -6.97 12.23
N ILE A 127 -6.84 -5.71 12.25
CA ILE A 127 -7.62 -4.60 12.76
C ILE A 127 -8.05 -3.74 11.58
N GLU A 128 -9.34 -3.49 11.47
CA GLU A 128 -9.91 -2.59 10.48
C GLU A 128 -10.40 -1.35 11.21
N ILE A 129 -9.90 -0.18 10.83
CA ILE A 129 -10.20 1.08 11.48
C ILE A 129 -10.85 2.04 10.48
N ASP A 130 -12.08 2.44 10.76
CA ASP A 130 -12.82 3.37 9.92
C ASP A 130 -12.68 4.81 10.45
N ASP A 131 -12.09 5.70 9.64
CA ASP A 131 -12.04 7.15 9.85
C ASP A 131 -13.19 7.84 9.10
N ILE A 132 -14.22 8.23 9.83
CA ILE A 132 -15.41 8.90 9.29
C ILE A 132 -15.34 10.41 9.58
N PRO A 133 -15.68 11.29 8.61
CA PRO A 133 -15.80 12.72 8.86
C PRO A 133 -16.79 13.05 9.99
N GLY A 134 -16.34 13.79 10.99
CA GLY A 134 -17.15 14.10 12.18
C GLY A 134 -18.41 14.91 11.86
N GLU A 135 -18.35 15.83 10.89
CA GLU A 135 -19.49 16.66 10.46
C GLU A 135 -20.57 15.86 9.74
N SER A 136 -20.19 14.94 8.86
CA SER A 136 -21.13 14.08 8.12
C SER A 136 -21.89 13.17 9.07
N PHE A 137 -21.23 12.66 10.11
CA PHE A 137 -21.86 11.79 11.09
C PHE A 137 -22.90 12.52 11.96
N VAL A 138 -22.53 13.67 12.55
CA VAL A 138 -23.45 14.47 13.38
C VAL A 138 -24.65 14.92 12.56
N THR A 139 -24.43 15.34 11.31
CA THR A 139 -25.49 15.81 10.41
C THR A 139 -26.42 14.66 9.99
N ALA A 140 -25.87 13.48 9.69
CA ALA A 140 -26.66 12.29 9.34
C ALA A 140 -27.51 11.79 10.54
N MET A 141 -26.97 11.85 11.75
CA MET A 141 -27.67 11.39 12.96
C MET A 141 -28.73 12.38 13.46
N ARG A 142 -28.44 13.69 13.43
CA ARG A 142 -29.39 14.72 13.90
C ARG A 142 -30.57 14.97 12.97
N ARG A 143 -30.37 14.83 11.65
CA ARG A 143 -31.43 15.16 10.67
C ARG A 143 -32.47 14.07 10.50
N GLY A 144 -32.24 12.85 10.99
CA GLY A 144 -33.17 11.73 10.80
C GLY A 144 -33.46 11.38 9.34
N ASN A 145 -32.78 12.02 8.38
CA ASN A 145 -33.00 11.79 6.95
C ASN A 145 -32.53 10.37 6.60
N GLU A 146 -33.41 9.62 5.96
CA GLU A 146 -33.19 8.30 5.33
C GLU A 146 -32.22 8.36 4.13
N ASN A 147 -31.23 9.26 4.16
CA ASN A 147 -30.22 9.34 3.13
C ASN A 147 -29.29 8.12 3.24
N ALA A 148 -28.74 7.70 2.09
CA ALA A 148 -27.79 6.59 1.99
C ALA A 148 -26.63 6.68 3.00
N ASP A 149 -26.19 7.89 3.36
CA ASP A 149 -25.13 8.12 4.36
C ASP A 149 -25.52 7.72 5.79
N ALA A 150 -26.78 7.94 6.19
CA ALA A 150 -27.27 7.56 7.51
C ALA A 150 -27.46 6.03 7.61
N ALA A 151 -27.93 5.40 6.53
CA ALA A 151 -28.01 3.95 6.41
C ALA A 151 -26.62 3.30 6.45
N ARG A 152 -25.66 3.83 5.68
CA ARG A 152 -24.26 3.39 5.69
C ARG A 152 -23.62 3.53 7.07
N THR A 153 -23.85 4.65 7.74
CA THR A 153 -23.32 4.89 9.09
C THR A 153 -23.93 3.91 10.11
N THR A 154 -25.23 3.64 10.01
CA THR A 154 -25.91 2.67 10.88
C THR A 154 -25.38 1.25 10.66
N GLU A 155 -25.14 0.87 9.40
CA GLU A 155 -24.56 -0.43 9.05
C GLU A 155 -23.11 -0.57 9.55
N LEU A 156 -22.30 0.47 9.43
CA LEU A 156 -20.93 0.49 9.98
C LEU A 156 -20.94 0.30 11.51
N ILE A 157 -21.82 1.01 12.22
CA ILE A 157 -21.99 0.82 13.67
C ILE A 157 -22.43 -0.61 13.98
N ARG A 158 -23.35 -1.19 13.21
CA ARG A 158 -23.83 -2.58 13.39
C ARG A 158 -22.69 -3.59 13.32
N GLN A 159 -21.76 -3.39 12.40
CA GLN A 159 -20.62 -4.28 12.15
C GLN A 159 -19.40 -4.00 13.05
N THR A 160 -19.47 -3.01 13.93
CA THR A 160 -18.36 -2.60 14.80
C THR A 160 -18.24 -3.50 16.03
N ASP A 161 -17.03 -4.02 16.28
CA ASP A 161 -16.68 -4.79 17.49
C ASP A 161 -16.24 -3.87 18.65
N LEU A 162 -15.54 -2.78 18.32
CA LEU A 162 -15.02 -1.79 19.28
C LEU A 162 -15.26 -0.36 18.79
N LEU A 163 -15.87 0.45 19.65
CA LEU A 163 -16.09 1.87 19.42
C LEU A 163 -15.04 2.72 20.14
N LEU A 164 -14.26 3.50 19.39
CA LEU A 164 -13.33 4.48 19.93
C LEU A 164 -13.99 5.86 20.00
N LEU A 165 -14.33 6.30 21.20
CA LEU A 165 -14.88 7.63 21.47
C LEU A 165 -13.75 8.61 21.75
N MET A 166 -13.38 9.38 20.75
CA MET A 166 -12.26 10.32 20.80
C MET A 166 -12.69 11.66 21.38
N VAL A 167 -11.98 12.11 22.41
CA VAL A 167 -12.22 13.37 23.12
C VAL A 167 -10.97 14.23 23.04
N ASP A 168 -11.13 15.53 22.76
CA ASP A 168 -10.00 16.47 22.64
C ASP A 168 -9.52 16.89 24.04
N GLY A 169 -8.29 16.50 24.39
CA GLY A 169 -7.63 16.84 25.66
C GLY A 169 -7.44 18.33 25.86
N GLY A 170 -7.17 19.10 24.79
CA GLY A 170 -7.05 20.56 24.87
C GLY A 170 -8.36 21.20 25.32
N LYS A 171 -9.50 20.67 24.85
CA LYS A 171 -10.83 21.14 25.26
C LYS A 171 -11.26 20.64 26.64
N LEU A 172 -10.77 19.48 27.07
CA LEU A 172 -11.04 18.98 28.44
C LEU A 172 -10.39 19.85 29.52
N ASP A 173 -9.35 20.60 29.17
CA ASP A 173 -8.62 21.49 30.06
C ASP A 173 -9.04 22.96 29.94
N SER A 174 -9.74 23.32 28.86
CA SER A 174 -10.42 24.61 28.69
C SER A 174 -11.80 24.62 29.34
N ASP A 175 -12.35 25.81 29.56
CA ASP A 175 -13.73 26.00 30.04
C ASP A 175 -14.76 25.98 28.89
N GLU A 176 -14.31 25.74 27.67
CA GLU A 176 -15.18 25.67 26.49
C GLU A 176 -16.17 24.51 26.59
N ALA A 177 -17.34 24.70 26.00
CA ALA A 177 -18.32 23.63 25.84
C ALA A 177 -17.69 22.51 25.00
N LEU A 178 -17.73 21.28 25.53
CA LEU A 178 -17.25 20.10 24.82
C LEU A 178 -18.34 19.65 23.84
N PRO A 179 -18.18 19.88 22.53
CA PRO A 179 -19.07 19.28 21.56
C PRO A 179 -18.80 17.75 21.55
N GLY A 180 -19.79 16.95 21.17
CA GLY A 180 -19.66 15.49 21.07
C GLY A 180 -20.43 14.66 22.08
N THR A 181 -20.95 15.25 23.17
CA THR A 181 -21.86 14.53 24.11
C THR A 181 -23.11 14.03 23.39
N ASP A 182 -23.73 14.89 22.59
CA ASP A 182 -24.93 14.58 21.79
C ASP A 182 -24.66 13.49 20.74
N LEU A 183 -23.44 13.45 20.21
CA LEU A 183 -23.04 12.49 19.19
C LEU A 183 -23.02 11.08 19.76
N ILE A 184 -22.42 10.94 20.94
CA ILE A 184 -22.28 9.64 21.61
C ILE A 184 -23.66 9.17 22.10
N GLN A 185 -24.44 10.08 22.67
CA GLN A 185 -25.82 9.80 23.06
C GLN A 185 -26.64 9.31 21.86
N ALA A 186 -26.58 9.99 20.71
CA ALA A 186 -27.29 9.58 19.52
C ALA A 186 -26.88 8.19 19.00
N VAL A 187 -25.60 7.83 19.10
CA VAL A 187 -25.10 6.49 18.71
C VAL A 187 -25.59 5.42 19.67
N THR A 188 -25.50 5.70 20.97
CA THR A 188 -25.96 4.81 22.03
C THR A 188 -27.47 4.56 21.91
N GLU A 189 -28.27 5.62 21.80
CA GLU A 189 -29.72 5.56 21.65
C GLU A 189 -30.14 4.82 20.38
N LYS A 190 -29.52 5.10 19.22
CA LYS A 190 -29.85 4.38 17.98
C LYS A 190 -29.56 2.89 18.09
N ARG A 191 -28.43 2.48 18.68
CA ARG A 191 -28.08 1.06 18.76
C ARG A 191 -29.00 0.31 19.72
N LEU A 192 -29.36 0.93 20.84
CA LEU A 192 -30.38 0.42 21.76
C LEU A 192 -31.75 0.30 21.07
N ALA A 193 -32.13 1.27 20.24
CA ALA A 193 -33.39 1.23 19.49
C ALA A 193 -33.45 0.08 18.46
N ILE A 194 -32.31 -0.38 17.94
CA ILE A 194 -32.23 -1.51 16.99
C ILE A 194 -32.14 -2.87 17.75
N GLY A 195 -32.16 -2.87 19.09
CA GLY A 195 -32.18 -4.11 19.89
C GLY A 195 -30.86 -4.88 19.94
N HIS A 196 -29.75 -4.26 19.52
CA HIS A 196 -28.42 -4.85 19.63
C HIS A 196 -27.71 -4.39 20.91
N SER A 197 -26.93 -5.29 21.52
CA SER A 197 -26.01 -4.89 22.59
C SER A 197 -24.98 -3.88 22.07
N LEU A 198 -24.59 -2.96 22.93
CA LEU A 198 -23.51 -2.01 22.62
C LEU A 198 -22.20 -2.78 22.42
N PRO A 199 -21.34 -2.31 21.48
CA PRO A 199 -20.04 -2.93 21.28
C PRO A 199 -19.17 -2.62 22.51
N HIS A 200 -17.96 -3.19 22.56
CA HIS A 200 -16.99 -2.67 23.51
C HIS A 200 -16.76 -1.18 23.23
N VAL A 201 -16.68 -0.36 24.29
CA VAL A 201 -16.45 1.08 24.15
C VAL A 201 -15.14 1.46 24.83
N ALA A 202 -14.32 2.22 24.12
CA ALA A 202 -13.11 2.82 24.63
C ALA A 202 -13.16 4.33 24.45
N VAL A 203 -13.10 5.07 25.55
CA VAL A 203 -12.97 6.52 25.54
C VAL A 203 -11.50 6.89 25.47
N VAL A 204 -11.14 7.63 24.44
CA VAL A 204 -9.77 8.00 24.10
C VAL A 204 -9.61 9.51 24.21
N VAL A 205 -8.92 9.97 25.25
CA VAL A 205 -8.51 11.36 25.38
C VAL A 205 -7.29 11.59 24.48
N THR A 206 -7.52 12.19 23.33
CA THR A 206 -6.51 12.62 22.36
C THR A 206 -5.84 13.92 22.79
N LYS A 207 -4.70 14.27 22.20
CA LYS A 207 -3.94 15.50 22.52
C LYS A 207 -3.77 15.67 24.04
N ALA A 208 -3.54 14.56 24.74
CA ALA A 208 -3.51 14.56 26.20
C ALA A 208 -2.33 15.37 26.77
N ASP A 209 -1.32 15.64 25.94
CA ASP A 209 -0.22 16.58 26.19
C ASP A 209 -0.68 18.05 26.32
N LEU A 210 -1.84 18.40 25.77
CA LEU A 210 -2.42 19.73 25.89
C LEU A 210 -3.20 19.93 27.21
N CYS A 211 -3.41 18.89 28.01
CA CYS A 211 -4.03 19.01 29.33
C CYS A 211 -3.02 19.58 30.35
N ARG A 212 -2.83 20.90 30.38
CA ARG A 212 -1.78 21.54 31.20
C ARG A 212 -2.20 21.79 32.65
N LYS A 213 -3.42 22.27 32.91
CA LYS A 213 -3.93 22.54 34.26
C LYS A 213 -4.18 21.24 35.02
N HIS A 214 -4.65 20.20 34.31
CA HIS A 214 -4.90 18.89 34.87
C HIS A 214 -4.30 17.79 33.99
N PRO A 215 -3.01 17.43 34.17
CA PRO A 215 -2.33 16.45 33.34
C PRO A 215 -3.07 15.11 33.24
N VAL A 216 -3.24 14.63 32.01
CA VAL A 216 -3.88 13.35 31.68
C VAL A 216 -2.85 12.46 31.00
N ARG A 217 -2.24 11.55 31.75
CA ARG A 217 -1.19 10.63 31.27
C ARG A 217 -1.54 9.15 31.44
N SER A 218 -2.63 8.85 32.13
CA SER A 218 -3.06 7.48 32.40
C SER A 218 -4.57 7.30 32.19
N SER A 219 -4.98 6.05 32.03
CA SER A 219 -6.39 5.63 31.94
C SER A 219 -7.23 6.13 33.12
N ALA A 220 -6.70 6.08 34.34
CA ALA A 220 -7.39 6.52 35.54
C ALA A 220 -7.61 8.04 35.54
N GLN A 221 -6.61 8.81 35.10
CA GLN A 221 -6.71 10.27 34.96
C GLN A 221 -7.69 10.65 33.84
N ALA A 222 -7.64 9.95 32.70
CA ALA A 222 -8.59 10.15 31.61
C ALA A 222 -10.02 9.93 32.07
N LYS A 223 -10.30 8.80 32.75
CA LYS A 223 -11.61 8.51 33.35
C LYS A 223 -12.04 9.62 34.30
N LYS A 224 -11.21 9.95 35.29
CA LYS A 224 -11.53 10.99 36.29
C LYS A 224 -11.85 12.34 35.63
N ARG A 225 -11.09 12.73 34.59
CA ARG A 225 -11.27 14.02 33.92
C ARG A 225 -12.54 14.05 33.07
N VAL A 226 -12.77 13.00 32.27
CA VAL A 226 -13.98 12.91 31.44
C VAL A 226 -15.23 12.80 32.30
N THR A 227 -15.24 11.96 33.35
CA THR A 227 -16.39 11.87 34.27
C THR A 227 -16.70 13.21 34.94
N ARG A 228 -15.69 14.03 35.25
CA ARG A 228 -15.89 15.35 35.85
C ARG A 228 -16.43 16.39 34.87
N ARG A 229 -15.92 16.43 33.63
CA ARG A 229 -16.28 17.45 32.62
C ARG A 229 -17.47 17.06 31.74
N MET A 230 -17.73 15.77 31.61
CA MET A 230 -18.76 15.18 30.77
C MET A 230 -19.54 14.11 31.57
N SER A 231 -20.09 14.49 32.72
CA SER A 231 -20.80 13.56 33.63
C SER A 231 -21.91 12.80 32.92
N LYS A 232 -22.74 13.49 32.12
CA LYS A 232 -23.81 12.87 31.33
C LYS A 232 -23.30 11.72 30.46
N LEU A 233 -22.18 11.91 29.76
CA LEU A 233 -21.56 10.86 28.95
C LEU A 233 -21.13 9.68 29.81
N ALA A 234 -20.46 9.95 30.94
CA ALA A 234 -20.01 8.90 31.84
C ALA A 234 -21.20 8.12 32.42
N ASP A 235 -22.30 8.79 32.74
CA ASP A 235 -23.54 8.17 33.23
C ASP A 235 -24.18 7.31 32.14
N THR A 236 -24.31 7.82 30.91
CA THR A 236 -24.82 7.06 29.75
C THR A 236 -23.98 5.80 29.50
N LEU A 237 -22.65 5.91 29.49
CA LEU A 237 -21.77 4.76 29.30
C LEU A 237 -21.87 3.77 30.45
N HIS A 238 -21.98 4.24 31.69
CA HIS A 238 -22.13 3.38 32.85
C HIS A 238 -23.45 2.59 32.84
N ASN A 239 -24.54 3.23 32.38
CA ASN A 239 -25.88 2.62 32.38
C ASN A 239 -26.11 1.68 31.20
N HIS A 240 -25.36 1.84 30.10
CA HIS A 240 -25.64 1.11 28.85
C HIS A 240 -24.48 0.24 28.36
N VAL A 241 -23.27 0.36 28.92
CA VAL A 241 -22.10 -0.41 28.48
C VAL A 241 -21.49 -1.18 29.65
N ASP A 242 -21.44 -2.51 29.53
CA ASP A 242 -20.89 -3.41 30.58
C ASP A 242 -19.46 -3.06 30.99
N GLN A 243 -18.62 -2.72 30.00
CA GLN A 243 -17.23 -2.37 30.23
C GLN A 243 -16.79 -1.22 29.33
N THR A 244 -16.44 -0.11 29.96
CA THR A 244 -15.85 1.06 29.29
C THR A 244 -14.36 1.14 29.63
N HIS A 245 -13.52 1.21 28.58
CA HIS A 245 -12.08 1.41 28.72
C HIS A 245 -11.72 2.88 28.53
N TRP A 246 -10.63 3.33 29.16
CA TRP A 246 -10.22 4.74 29.15
C TRP A 246 -8.76 4.83 28.77
N PHE A 247 -8.41 5.71 27.85
CA PHE A 247 -7.05 5.88 27.36
C PHE A 247 -6.70 7.35 27.27
N ALA A 248 -5.43 7.66 27.55
CA ALA A 248 -4.83 8.97 27.32
C ALA A 248 -3.79 8.78 26.22
N LEU A 249 -3.94 9.49 25.09
CA LEU A 249 -3.04 9.38 23.95
C LEU A 249 -2.49 10.75 23.58
N SER A 250 -1.22 10.76 23.20
CA SER A 250 -0.58 11.91 22.57
C SER A 250 0.29 11.44 21.41
N VAL A 251 0.26 12.19 20.30
CA VAL A 251 1.18 11.97 19.16
C VAL A 251 2.54 12.63 19.43
N CYS A 252 2.56 13.70 20.23
CA CYS A 252 3.75 14.44 20.62
C CYS A 252 4.48 13.82 21.82
N GLY A 253 3.79 12.99 22.59
CA GLY A 253 4.28 12.45 23.86
C GLY A 253 3.83 13.30 25.04
N PHE A 254 3.83 12.74 26.25
CA PHE A 254 3.27 13.42 27.44
C PHE A 254 4.17 14.51 28.04
N ASP A 255 5.46 14.51 27.71
CA ASP A 255 6.48 15.33 28.36
C ASP A 255 7.04 16.46 27.49
N LYS A 256 6.67 16.51 26.19
CA LYS A 256 7.10 17.57 25.27
C LYS A 256 5.88 18.16 24.55
N PRO A 257 5.56 19.45 24.75
CA PRO A 257 4.60 20.10 23.87
C PRO A 257 5.22 20.15 22.46
N CYS A 258 4.49 19.71 21.44
CA CYS A 258 4.87 19.98 20.07
C CYS A 258 4.97 21.51 19.91
N VAL A 259 6.19 22.03 19.71
CA VAL A 259 6.39 23.42 19.30
C VAL A 259 5.72 23.53 17.94
N THR A 260 4.58 24.22 17.88
CA THR A 260 4.05 24.71 16.61
C THR A 260 5.10 25.64 16.04
N ALA A 261 5.86 25.19 15.06
CA ALA A 261 6.68 26.06 14.24
C ALA A 261 5.73 26.99 13.48
N ASN A 262 5.35 28.11 14.09
CA ASN A 262 4.96 29.28 13.34
C ASN A 262 6.22 29.71 12.59
N VAL A 263 6.30 29.37 11.31
CA VAL A 263 7.34 29.83 10.39
C VAL A 263 7.08 31.30 10.04
N SER A 264 7.06 32.16 11.05
CA SER A 264 6.97 33.62 10.89
C SER A 264 8.13 34.37 11.55
N ASP A 265 8.95 33.71 12.37
CA ASP A 265 10.11 34.33 13.02
C ASP A 265 11.41 33.58 12.66
N ALA A 266 11.75 33.57 11.37
CA ALA A 266 13.04 33.06 10.88
C ALA A 266 14.07 34.19 10.80
N ASP A 267 14.50 34.70 11.96
CA ASP A 267 15.62 35.67 12.03
C ASP A 267 16.72 35.30 13.04
N SER A 268 16.70 34.10 13.63
CA SER A 268 17.82 33.64 14.47
C SER A 268 18.63 32.52 13.81
N LYS A 269 19.77 32.92 13.25
CA LYS A 269 20.83 32.05 12.75
C LYS A 269 21.47 31.29 13.91
N THR A 270 21.07 30.05 14.14
CA THR A 270 21.93 29.03 14.76
C THR A 270 21.69 27.68 14.11
N SER A 271 22.74 27.14 13.49
CA SER A 271 22.78 25.93 12.65
C SER A 271 22.54 24.61 13.38
N ASP A 272 22.24 24.63 14.69
CA ASP A 272 22.12 23.42 15.52
C ASP A 272 20.67 23.00 15.83
N GLN A 273 19.65 23.73 15.33
CA GLN A 273 18.24 23.39 15.62
C GLN A 273 17.58 22.43 14.61
N ASN A 274 18.15 22.23 13.42
CA ASN A 274 17.55 21.33 12.42
C ASN A 274 17.62 19.84 12.79
N SER A 275 18.52 19.43 13.69
CA SER A 275 18.58 18.05 14.20
C SER A 275 17.56 17.77 15.32
N ASN A 276 16.92 18.79 15.90
CA ASN A 276 15.93 18.63 16.98
C ASN A 276 14.48 18.53 16.49
N LEU A 277 14.17 18.91 15.25
CA LEU A 277 12.82 18.78 14.67
C LEU A 277 12.46 17.33 14.33
N ILE A 278 13.46 16.47 14.07
CA ILE A 278 13.26 15.04 13.77
C ILE A 278 12.72 14.27 14.99
N ASN A 279 12.79 14.84 16.20
CA ASN A 279 12.28 14.27 17.45
C ASN A 279 10.91 14.85 17.89
N ALA A 280 10.16 15.55 17.02
CA ALA A 280 8.96 16.27 17.42
C ALA A 280 7.74 15.37 17.74
N PHE A 281 7.64 14.20 17.12
CA PHE A 281 6.52 13.27 17.32
C PHE A 281 6.99 11.98 17.99
N SER A 282 6.50 11.74 19.20
CA SER A 282 6.79 10.54 19.99
C SER A 282 5.47 9.99 20.56
N PRO A 283 4.73 9.18 19.78
CA PRO A 283 3.43 8.66 20.21
C PRO A 283 3.50 7.98 21.59
N ALA A 284 2.60 8.36 22.50
CA ALA A 284 2.55 7.85 23.86
C ALA A 284 1.13 7.41 24.25
N GLY A 285 1.05 6.38 25.10
CA GLY A 285 -0.22 5.84 25.63
C GLY A 285 -0.91 4.78 24.75
N PHE A 286 -0.42 4.54 23.53
CA PHE A 286 -1.00 3.58 22.58
C PHE A 286 -0.88 2.13 23.06
N ASP A 287 0.13 1.83 23.87
CA ASP A 287 0.42 0.50 24.37
C ASP A 287 -0.78 -0.21 24.98
N SER A 288 -1.49 0.46 25.90
CA SER A 288 -2.64 -0.13 26.60
C SER A 288 -3.84 -0.31 25.66
N LEU A 289 -3.97 0.54 24.63
CA LEU A 289 -5.02 0.43 23.62
C LEU A 289 -4.77 -0.75 22.68
N LEU A 290 -3.53 -0.93 22.22
CA LEU A 290 -3.15 -2.07 21.39
C LEU A 290 -3.30 -3.41 22.15
N ASP A 291 -3.03 -3.42 23.46
CA ASP A 291 -3.32 -4.57 24.31
C ASP A 291 -4.83 -4.88 24.39
N LEU A 292 -5.68 -3.86 24.41
CA LEU A 292 -7.12 -4.06 24.35
C LEU A 292 -7.53 -4.68 23.01
N PHE A 293 -6.98 -4.22 21.89
CA PHE A 293 -7.27 -4.80 20.57
C PHE A 293 -6.95 -6.30 20.52
N LEU A 294 -5.77 -6.70 21.02
CA LEU A 294 -5.41 -8.12 21.12
C LEU A 294 -6.35 -8.86 22.07
N THR A 295 -6.68 -8.28 23.23
CA THR A 295 -7.54 -8.94 24.22
C THR A 295 -8.92 -9.23 23.66
N LEU A 296 -9.54 -8.26 22.99
CA LEU A 296 -10.87 -8.40 22.40
C LEU A 296 -10.88 -9.42 21.25
N ALA A 297 -9.90 -9.35 20.34
CA ALA A 297 -9.82 -10.27 19.20
C ALA A 297 -9.59 -11.74 19.61
N TYR A 298 -8.95 -11.99 20.76
CA TYR A 298 -8.67 -13.34 21.27
C TYR A 298 -9.66 -13.82 22.35
N GLN A 299 -10.57 -12.96 22.84
CA GLN A 299 -11.56 -13.32 23.85
C GLN A 299 -12.48 -14.48 23.42
N PRO A 300 -12.98 -14.55 22.16
CA PRO A 300 -13.80 -15.67 21.70
C PRO A 300 -13.03 -17.00 21.69
N GLN A 301 -11.76 -16.98 21.24
CA GLN A 301 -10.90 -18.15 21.19
C GLN A 301 -10.49 -18.64 22.59
N ARG A 302 -10.32 -17.73 23.56
CA ARG A 302 -9.95 -18.08 24.94
C ARG A 302 -11.09 -18.80 25.67
N ASN A 303 -12.33 -18.41 25.41
CA ASN A 303 -13.50 -19.13 25.91
C ASN A 303 -13.60 -20.51 25.26
N TYR A 304 -13.44 -20.62 23.94
CA TYR A 304 -13.43 -21.91 23.24
C TYR A 304 -12.29 -22.85 23.70
N ARG A 305 -11.08 -22.32 23.91
CA ARG A 305 -9.95 -23.09 24.48
C ARG A 305 -10.23 -23.53 25.91
N ARG A 306 -10.84 -22.72 26.76
CA ARG A 306 -11.23 -23.13 28.11
C ARG A 306 -12.25 -24.27 28.07
N THR A 307 -13.24 -24.19 27.19
CA THR A 307 -14.22 -25.27 27.02
C THR A 307 -13.57 -26.54 26.47
N ARG A 308 -12.66 -26.42 25.48
CA ARG A 308 -11.89 -27.55 24.94
C ARG A 308 -10.94 -28.17 25.96
N ILE A 309 -10.23 -27.36 26.75
CA ILE A 309 -9.35 -27.86 27.81
C ILE A 309 -10.19 -28.54 28.88
N ALA A 310 -11.34 -27.99 29.27
CA ALA A 310 -12.25 -28.66 30.18
C ALA A 310 -12.75 -30.00 29.61
N PHE A 311 -13.10 -30.04 28.32
CA PHE A 311 -13.50 -31.27 27.62
C PHE A 311 -12.35 -32.27 27.51
N PHE A 312 -11.14 -31.81 27.22
CA PHE A 312 -9.93 -32.63 27.11
C PHE A 312 -9.52 -33.18 28.46
N VAL A 313 -9.56 -32.37 29.52
CA VAL A 313 -9.32 -32.83 30.90
C VAL A 313 -10.37 -33.87 31.28
N ALA A 314 -11.65 -33.63 30.99
CA ALA A 314 -12.71 -34.63 31.20
C ALA A 314 -12.48 -35.92 30.39
N ALA A 315 -12.06 -35.81 29.13
CA ALA A 315 -11.76 -36.94 28.26
C ALA A 315 -10.51 -37.71 28.72
N VAL A 316 -9.45 -37.03 29.16
CA VAL A 316 -8.25 -37.64 29.75
C VAL A 316 -8.61 -38.35 31.05
N PHE A 317 -9.46 -37.78 31.90
CA PHE A 317 -9.96 -38.49 33.09
C PHE A 317 -10.75 -39.75 32.70
N MET A 318 -11.58 -39.70 31.65
CA MET A 318 -12.28 -40.89 31.12
C MET A 318 -11.33 -41.92 30.50
N ILE A 319 -10.33 -41.48 29.75
CA ILE A 319 -9.33 -42.36 29.12
C ILE A 319 -8.43 -42.98 30.19
N VAL A 320 -7.97 -42.25 31.20
CA VAL A 320 -7.19 -42.80 32.31
C VAL A 320 -8.03 -43.79 33.14
N ALA A 321 -9.34 -43.53 33.29
CA ALA A 321 -10.27 -44.50 33.89
C ALA A 321 -10.43 -45.77 33.02
N ALA A 322 -10.45 -45.64 31.69
CA ALA A 322 -10.53 -46.76 30.75
C ALA A 322 -9.19 -47.50 30.56
N PHE A 323 -8.04 -46.81 30.58
CA PHE A 323 -6.71 -47.38 30.47
C PHE A 323 -6.31 -48.14 31.74
N LYS A 324 -6.70 -47.65 32.93
CA LYS A 324 -6.60 -48.46 34.15
C LYS A 324 -7.40 -49.77 34.08
N TYR A 325 -8.34 -49.89 33.14
CA TYR A 325 -9.10 -51.10 32.88
C TYR A 325 -8.47 -51.98 31.78
N GLY A 326 -7.60 -51.44 30.90
CA GLY A 326 -7.04 -52.14 29.73
C GLY A 326 -5.53 -52.45 29.76
N ASP A 327 -4.75 -51.78 30.63
CA ASP A 327 -3.27 -51.94 30.67
C ASP A 327 -2.78 -53.25 31.32
N TYR A 328 -3.69 -54.14 31.71
CA TYR A 328 -3.35 -55.47 32.23
C TYR A 328 -3.05 -56.49 31.10
N GLU A 329 -3.48 -56.24 29.85
CA GLU A 329 -3.52 -57.28 28.81
C GLU A 329 -2.47 -57.15 27.68
N VAL A 330 -1.85 -55.98 27.48
CA VAL A 330 -1.07 -55.70 26.24
C VAL A 330 0.45 -55.72 26.42
N GLN A 331 0.98 -55.87 27.65
CA GLN A 331 2.43 -55.89 27.88
C GLN A 331 3.14 -57.21 27.52
N GLN A 332 2.44 -58.26 27.07
CA GLN A 332 3.07 -59.56 26.76
C GLN A 332 3.57 -59.76 25.32
N GLN A 333 3.27 -58.88 24.34
CA GLN A 333 3.48 -59.22 22.92
C GLN A 333 4.51 -58.39 22.13
N ARG A 334 5.30 -57.52 22.75
CA ARG A 334 6.31 -56.74 22.01
C ARG A 334 7.68 -56.79 22.66
N ARG A 335 8.48 -57.78 22.26
CA ARG A 335 9.95 -57.69 22.11
C ARG A 335 10.51 -59.00 21.56
N GLN A 336 10.58 -59.13 20.24
CA GLN A 336 11.58 -59.93 19.52
C GLN A 336 11.41 -59.71 18.00
N VAL A 337 12.25 -58.85 17.41
CA VAL A 337 12.61 -58.93 15.98
C VAL A 337 14.07 -58.47 15.87
N GLU A 338 14.95 -59.41 15.54
CA GLU A 338 16.36 -59.22 15.23
C GLU A 338 16.59 -59.02 13.72
N ASP A 339 17.71 -58.38 13.44
CA ASP A 339 18.21 -57.71 12.24
C ASP A 339 18.37 -58.60 10.97
N PRO A 340 17.70 -58.26 9.84
CA PRO A 340 17.71 -59.03 8.59
C PRO A 340 18.98 -58.87 7.72
N GLN A 341 19.85 -57.89 7.97
CA GLN A 341 21.02 -57.62 7.10
C GLN A 341 22.08 -58.73 7.12
N ARG A 342 22.09 -59.59 8.15
CA ARG A 342 23.11 -60.64 8.31
C ARG A 342 22.91 -61.89 7.43
N ARG A 343 21.74 -62.06 6.80
CA ARG A 343 21.37 -63.35 6.16
C ARG A 343 21.64 -63.44 4.66
N VAL A 344 21.99 -62.35 3.99
CA VAL A 344 22.16 -62.33 2.52
C VAL A 344 23.60 -62.63 2.08
N GLN A 345 24.59 -62.51 2.98
CA GLN A 345 26.02 -62.69 2.64
C GLN A 345 26.55 -64.14 2.74
N GLU A 346 25.75 -65.09 3.23
CA GLU A 346 26.15 -66.49 3.34
C GLU A 346 25.44 -67.35 2.29
N LEU A 347 26.06 -67.50 1.12
CA LEU A 347 26.12 -68.77 0.36
C LEU A 347 27.00 -68.61 -0.92
N PRO A 348 27.81 -69.62 -1.28
CA PRO A 348 28.67 -69.61 -2.47
C PRO A 348 27.85 -69.67 -3.77
N ALA A 349 28.37 -69.04 -4.83
CA ALA A 349 27.75 -68.90 -6.15
C ALA A 349 27.49 -70.22 -6.92
N GLU A 350 27.82 -71.39 -6.35
CA GLU A 350 27.87 -72.67 -7.05
C GLU A 350 26.56 -73.50 -6.97
N VAL A 351 25.52 -73.06 -6.23
CA VAL A 351 24.27 -73.83 -6.01
C VAL A 351 23.05 -73.21 -6.71
N ALA A 352 23.27 -72.46 -7.79
CA ALA A 352 22.30 -71.48 -8.26
C ALA A 352 21.14 -72.01 -9.12
N THR A 353 21.18 -73.25 -9.60
CA THR A 353 20.09 -73.85 -10.41
C THR A 353 19.09 -74.70 -9.62
N GLU A 354 19.46 -75.23 -8.46
CA GLU A 354 18.55 -76.08 -7.65
C GLU A 354 17.82 -75.29 -6.55
N ASN A 355 18.38 -74.14 -6.13
CA ASN A 355 17.84 -73.27 -5.09
C ASN A 355 17.35 -71.90 -5.60
N GLU A 356 17.13 -71.76 -6.90
CA GLU A 356 16.65 -70.55 -7.58
C GLU A 356 15.45 -69.86 -6.87
N PRO A 357 14.39 -70.56 -6.42
CA PRO A 357 13.27 -69.90 -5.73
C PRO A 357 13.65 -69.34 -4.34
N ILE A 358 14.56 -69.99 -3.61
CA ILE A 358 15.05 -69.53 -2.30
C ILE A 358 15.96 -68.31 -2.48
N TYR A 359 16.83 -68.35 -3.50
CA TYR A 359 17.72 -67.25 -3.86
C TYR A 359 16.91 -66.02 -4.31
N ARG A 360 15.94 -66.21 -5.21
CA ARG A 360 15.01 -65.15 -5.64
C ARG A 360 14.25 -64.55 -4.45
N GLY A 361 13.77 -65.38 -3.52
CA GLY A 361 13.07 -64.92 -2.32
C GLY A 361 13.91 -63.95 -1.46
N ARG A 362 15.20 -64.24 -1.26
CA ARG A 362 16.11 -63.36 -0.51
C ARG A 362 16.45 -62.07 -1.24
N VAL A 363 16.63 -62.14 -2.56
CA VAL A 363 16.85 -60.93 -3.38
C VAL A 363 15.61 -60.03 -3.35
N LEU A 364 14.40 -60.59 -3.35
CA LEU A 364 13.16 -59.84 -3.19
C LEU A 364 13.01 -59.21 -1.80
N GLU A 365 13.48 -59.85 -0.72
CA GLU A 365 13.54 -59.25 0.61
C GLU A 365 14.49 -58.05 0.66
N LEU A 366 15.65 -58.14 -0.01
CA LEU A 366 16.57 -57.02 -0.15
C LEU A 366 15.95 -55.88 -0.96
N ILE A 367 15.33 -56.17 -2.12
CA ILE A 367 14.65 -55.17 -2.96
C ILE A 367 13.53 -54.48 -2.17
N ARG A 368 12.78 -55.21 -1.34
CA ARG A 368 11.75 -54.62 -0.45
C ARG A 368 12.37 -53.70 0.60
N ALA A 369 13.46 -54.11 1.25
CA ALA A 369 14.14 -53.26 2.21
C ALA A 369 14.69 -51.97 1.55
N VAL A 370 15.21 -52.09 0.32
CA VAL A 370 15.67 -50.93 -0.46
C VAL A 370 14.50 -50.04 -0.88
N SER A 371 13.36 -50.61 -1.29
CA SER A 371 12.13 -49.85 -1.55
C SER A 371 11.66 -49.09 -0.32
N ASP A 372 11.65 -49.72 0.86
CA ASP A 372 11.29 -49.08 2.12
C ASP A 372 12.27 -47.94 2.48
N ASP A 373 13.56 -48.11 2.21
CA ASP A 373 14.58 -47.07 2.40
C ASP A 373 14.40 -45.91 1.40
N LEU A 374 14.07 -46.20 0.13
CA LEU A 374 13.77 -45.18 -0.89
C LEU A 374 12.59 -44.30 -0.49
N ASP A 375 11.51 -44.89 0.03
CA ASP A 375 10.34 -44.15 0.48
C ASP A 375 10.66 -43.23 1.67
N ARG A 376 11.66 -43.60 2.49
CA ARG A 376 12.11 -42.81 3.65
C ARG A 376 13.21 -41.79 3.32
N ALA A 377 13.83 -41.86 2.14
CA ALA A 377 14.89 -40.95 1.75
C ALA A 377 14.43 -39.50 1.80
N THR A 378 15.27 -38.62 2.34
CA THR A 378 14.97 -37.18 2.52
C THR A 378 15.83 -36.28 1.63
N ALA A 379 16.87 -36.83 1.00
CA ALA A 379 17.72 -36.12 0.07
C ALA A 379 17.97 -36.91 -1.22
N VAL A 380 18.13 -36.20 -2.35
CA VAL A 380 18.42 -36.79 -3.66
C VAL A 380 19.67 -37.69 -3.62
N ARG A 381 20.71 -37.25 -2.90
CA ARG A 381 21.95 -38.01 -2.74
C ARG A 381 21.72 -39.32 -1.97
N GLU A 382 20.82 -39.33 -0.98
CA GLU A 382 20.48 -40.57 -0.27
C GLU A 382 19.81 -41.57 -1.22
N VAL A 383 18.99 -41.09 -2.16
CA VAL A 383 18.39 -41.96 -3.18
C VAL A 383 19.46 -42.60 -4.07
N ASP A 384 20.48 -41.84 -4.48
CA ASP A 384 21.62 -42.36 -5.23
C ASP A 384 22.42 -43.41 -4.42
N ASP A 385 22.71 -43.08 -3.16
CA ASP A 385 23.46 -43.97 -2.24
C ASP A 385 22.68 -45.27 -1.94
N ILE A 386 21.34 -45.21 -1.90
CA ILE A 386 20.45 -46.37 -1.71
C ILE A 386 20.43 -47.26 -2.96
N LEU A 387 20.34 -46.67 -4.16
CA LEU A 387 20.37 -47.42 -5.42
C LEU A 387 21.71 -48.13 -5.65
N MET A 388 22.83 -47.51 -5.26
CA MET A 388 24.15 -48.13 -5.34
C MET A 388 24.24 -49.49 -4.62
N ARG A 389 23.41 -49.72 -3.58
CA ARG A 389 23.40 -51.01 -2.84
C ARG A 389 22.88 -52.18 -3.69
N VAL A 390 22.21 -51.88 -4.80
CA VAL A 390 21.56 -52.86 -5.68
C VAL A 390 22.28 -53.00 -7.02
N ASP A 391 23.05 -51.98 -7.42
CA ASP A 391 23.90 -51.99 -8.62
C ASP A 391 24.96 -53.11 -8.57
N ASP A 392 25.48 -53.43 -7.37
CA ASP A 392 26.51 -54.45 -7.16
C ASP A 392 25.95 -55.88 -7.05
N LEU A 393 24.66 -56.11 -7.36
CA LEU A 393 24.09 -57.45 -7.32
C LEU A 393 24.73 -58.40 -8.36
N PRO A 394 24.95 -59.68 -8.03
CA PRO A 394 25.44 -60.67 -8.98
C PRO A 394 24.55 -60.77 -10.23
N THR A 395 25.14 -61.04 -11.39
CA THR A 395 24.45 -61.06 -12.70
C THR A 395 23.23 -62.01 -12.74
N LEU A 396 23.29 -63.11 -11.97
CA LEU A 396 22.17 -64.02 -11.81
C LEU A 396 20.99 -63.40 -11.05
N ALA A 397 21.25 -62.67 -9.96
CA ALA A 397 20.22 -61.95 -9.21
C ALA A 397 19.55 -60.88 -10.08
N GLN A 398 20.36 -60.12 -10.83
CA GLN A 398 19.86 -59.12 -11.79
C GLN A 398 18.93 -59.73 -12.84
N ARG A 399 19.26 -60.93 -13.36
CA ARG A 399 18.41 -61.63 -14.35
C ARG A 399 17.09 -62.14 -13.77
N LEU A 400 17.10 -62.61 -12.52
CA LEU A 400 15.95 -63.22 -11.87
C LEU A 400 14.95 -62.21 -11.32
N THR A 401 15.38 -60.98 -11.07
CA THR A 401 14.54 -59.90 -10.52
C THR A 401 14.56 -58.64 -11.40
N ALA A 402 14.74 -58.80 -12.71
CA ALA A 402 14.88 -57.69 -13.64
C ALA A 402 13.66 -56.74 -13.62
N ASP A 403 12.44 -57.30 -13.52
CA ASP A 403 11.20 -56.52 -13.46
C ASP A 403 11.10 -55.74 -12.15
N GLU A 404 11.48 -56.35 -11.03
CA GLU A 404 11.45 -55.71 -9.71
C GLU A 404 12.54 -54.63 -9.57
N LEU A 405 13.71 -54.83 -10.18
CA LEU A 405 14.76 -53.80 -10.25
C LEU A 405 14.36 -52.62 -11.15
N ALA A 406 13.70 -52.88 -12.28
CA ALA A 406 13.15 -51.82 -13.13
C ALA A 406 12.04 -51.02 -12.42
N ALA A 407 11.21 -51.69 -11.62
CA ALA A 407 10.21 -51.03 -10.78
C ALA A 407 10.87 -50.15 -9.68
N LEU A 408 11.95 -50.65 -9.07
CA LEU A 408 12.73 -49.92 -8.06
C LEU A 408 13.41 -48.67 -8.64
N ASP A 409 14.00 -48.76 -9.83
CA ASP A 409 14.61 -47.61 -10.51
C ASP A 409 13.56 -46.54 -10.84
N LYS A 410 12.38 -46.97 -11.32
CA LYS A 410 11.24 -46.07 -11.56
C LYS A 410 10.77 -45.39 -10.26
N GLN A 411 10.69 -46.13 -9.15
CA GLN A 411 10.34 -45.58 -7.84
C GLN A 411 11.39 -44.57 -7.36
N ALA A 412 12.68 -44.88 -7.55
CA ALA A 412 13.76 -43.97 -7.19
C ALA A 412 13.73 -42.68 -8.03
N GLN A 413 13.47 -42.76 -9.34
CA GLN A 413 13.28 -41.57 -10.18
C GLN A 413 12.09 -40.74 -9.71
N GLN A 414 10.96 -41.36 -9.37
CA GLN A 414 9.80 -40.67 -8.80
C GLN A 414 10.13 -39.99 -7.48
N ARG A 415 10.87 -40.67 -6.59
CA ARG A 415 11.29 -40.08 -5.30
C ARG A 415 12.24 -38.90 -5.49
N LYS A 416 13.22 -39.00 -6.40
CA LYS A 416 14.11 -37.88 -6.76
C LYS A 416 13.33 -36.68 -7.26
N GLU A 417 12.34 -36.91 -8.12
CA GLU A 417 11.48 -35.84 -8.61
C GLU A 417 10.73 -35.15 -7.46
N VAL A 418 10.11 -35.92 -6.55
CA VAL A 418 9.41 -35.40 -5.37
C VAL A 418 10.34 -34.56 -4.49
N LEU A 419 11.53 -35.06 -4.16
CA LEU A 419 12.49 -34.36 -3.30
C LEU A 419 13.03 -33.07 -3.94
N LEU A 420 13.25 -33.05 -5.25
CA LEU A 420 13.64 -31.83 -5.96
C LEU A 420 12.51 -30.81 -6.00
N TYR A 421 11.27 -31.26 -6.19
CA TYR A 421 10.12 -30.36 -6.15
C TYR A 421 9.83 -29.83 -4.73
N GLU A 422 10.04 -30.65 -3.69
CA GLU A 422 9.98 -30.21 -2.30
C GLU A 422 10.98 -29.07 -2.04
N ARG A 423 12.20 -29.14 -2.59
CA ARG A 423 13.16 -28.03 -2.53
C ARG A 423 12.66 -26.77 -3.24
N VAL A 424 11.98 -26.91 -4.39
CA VAL A 424 11.34 -25.77 -5.07
C VAL A 424 10.25 -25.16 -4.20
N SER A 425 9.43 -25.98 -3.55
CA SER A 425 8.37 -25.57 -2.62
C SER A 425 8.93 -24.86 -1.39
N ASP A 426 9.97 -25.40 -0.77
CA ASP A 426 10.65 -24.83 0.39
C ASP A 426 11.33 -23.49 0.04
N ALA A 427 11.99 -23.43 -1.11
CA ALA A 427 12.54 -22.19 -1.64
C ALA A 427 11.42 -21.15 -1.85
N ALA A 428 10.29 -21.56 -2.40
CA ALA A 428 9.13 -20.69 -2.60
C ALA A 428 8.54 -20.16 -1.27
N GLN A 429 8.51 -20.98 -0.22
CA GLN A 429 8.08 -20.59 1.12
C GLN A 429 9.04 -19.61 1.78
N SER A 430 10.35 -19.77 1.56
CA SER A 430 11.38 -18.86 2.10
C SER A 430 11.33 -17.46 1.48
N GLY A 431 10.78 -17.32 0.28
CA GLY A 431 10.66 -16.05 -0.44
C GLY A 431 11.95 -15.52 -1.07
N ASP A 432 13.05 -16.28 -0.99
CA ASP A 432 14.35 -15.92 -1.58
C ASP A 432 14.36 -16.22 -3.08
N ALA A 433 14.37 -15.16 -3.90
CA ALA A 433 14.31 -15.25 -5.36
C ALA A 433 15.51 -15.99 -5.96
N VAL A 434 16.71 -15.88 -5.36
CA VAL A 434 17.92 -16.55 -5.87
C VAL A 434 17.82 -18.05 -5.64
N ARG A 435 17.39 -18.44 -4.44
CA ARG A 435 17.17 -19.86 -4.10
C ARG A 435 16.07 -20.50 -4.95
N ILE A 436 14.99 -19.77 -5.22
CA ILE A 436 13.91 -20.26 -6.08
C ILE A 436 14.42 -20.52 -7.49
N GLY A 437 15.18 -19.58 -8.08
CA GLY A 437 15.77 -19.76 -9.40
C GLY A 437 16.64 -21.01 -9.48
N ILE A 438 17.60 -21.15 -8.56
CA ILE A 438 18.50 -22.31 -8.50
C ILE A 438 17.71 -23.62 -8.33
N ALA A 439 16.72 -23.66 -7.44
CA ALA A 439 15.93 -24.87 -7.20
C ALA A 439 15.07 -25.26 -8.41
N VAL A 440 14.45 -24.27 -9.07
CA VAL A 440 13.64 -24.50 -10.28
C VAL A 440 14.52 -24.97 -11.44
N ASP A 441 15.68 -24.37 -11.64
CA ASP A 441 16.63 -24.78 -12.68
C ASP A 441 17.12 -26.22 -12.47
N GLN A 442 17.47 -26.58 -11.22
CA GLN A 442 17.87 -27.95 -10.87
C GLN A 442 16.75 -28.96 -11.14
N TYR A 443 15.50 -28.63 -10.80
CA TYR A 443 14.35 -29.48 -11.08
C TYR A 443 14.10 -29.62 -12.59
N LEU A 444 14.04 -28.51 -13.33
CA LEU A 444 13.73 -28.51 -14.77
C LEU A 444 14.85 -29.11 -15.63
N MET A 445 16.11 -29.09 -15.15
CA MET A 445 17.23 -29.76 -15.81
C MET A 445 17.07 -31.28 -15.80
N LEU A 446 16.58 -31.85 -14.69
CA LEU A 446 16.41 -33.30 -14.53
C LEU A 446 15.03 -33.79 -14.97
N PHE A 447 13.99 -32.97 -14.80
CA PHE A 447 12.59 -33.31 -15.08
C PHE A 447 11.87 -32.23 -15.91
N PRO A 448 12.31 -31.97 -17.16
CA PRO A 448 11.74 -30.90 -18.00
C PRO A 448 10.26 -31.14 -18.36
N SER A 449 9.82 -32.40 -18.35
CA SER A 449 8.46 -32.84 -18.65
C SER A 449 7.80 -33.53 -17.45
N GLY A 450 8.34 -33.37 -16.24
CA GLY A 450 7.79 -33.97 -15.04
C GLY A 450 6.42 -33.40 -14.64
N PRO A 451 5.60 -34.12 -13.86
CA PRO A 451 4.30 -33.67 -13.35
C PRO A 451 4.28 -32.26 -12.76
N HIS A 452 5.38 -31.80 -12.15
CA HIS A 452 5.47 -30.46 -11.54
C HIS A 452 6.19 -29.41 -12.40
N ALA A 453 6.62 -29.74 -13.63
CA ALA A 453 7.37 -28.82 -14.49
C ALA A 453 6.59 -27.55 -14.86
N GLN A 454 5.28 -27.65 -15.08
CA GLN A 454 4.45 -26.46 -15.31
C GLN A 454 4.38 -25.55 -14.06
N GLN A 455 4.28 -26.14 -12.86
CA GLN A 455 4.23 -25.40 -11.60
C GLN A 455 5.57 -24.69 -11.32
N ALA A 456 6.69 -25.39 -11.56
CA ALA A 456 8.03 -24.82 -11.43
C ALA A 456 8.27 -23.65 -12.41
N ARG A 457 7.88 -23.80 -13.69
CA ARG A 457 7.94 -22.70 -14.68
C ARG A 457 7.07 -21.51 -14.29
N ALA A 458 5.86 -21.76 -13.79
CA ALA A 458 4.96 -20.71 -13.31
C ALA A 458 5.56 -19.94 -12.12
N LEU A 459 6.27 -20.62 -11.21
CA LEU A 459 6.97 -19.98 -10.10
C LEU A 459 8.12 -19.07 -10.58
N LEU A 460 8.89 -19.52 -11.59
CA LEU A 460 9.96 -18.72 -12.19
C LEU A 460 9.40 -17.45 -12.85
N SER A 461 8.39 -17.59 -13.71
CA SER A 461 7.70 -16.45 -14.35
C SER A 461 7.13 -15.47 -13.31
N LYS A 462 6.51 -15.97 -12.25
CA LYS A 462 6.01 -15.13 -11.14
C LYS A 462 7.14 -14.38 -10.41
N GLN A 463 8.34 -14.95 -10.31
CA GLN A 463 9.49 -14.27 -9.72
C GLN A 463 10.05 -13.20 -10.64
N GLU A 464 10.15 -13.48 -11.94
CA GLU A 464 10.55 -12.48 -12.94
C GLU A 464 9.60 -11.30 -12.97
N ASP A 465 8.29 -11.54 -12.95
CA ASP A 465 7.26 -10.50 -12.84
C ASP A 465 7.43 -9.66 -11.57
N LYS A 466 7.73 -10.29 -10.42
CA LYS A 466 8.02 -9.58 -9.17
C LYS A 466 9.28 -8.72 -9.27
N ARG A 467 10.35 -9.23 -9.89
CA ARG A 467 11.60 -8.48 -10.08
C ARG A 467 11.37 -7.28 -11.00
N ARG A 468 10.66 -7.48 -12.11
CA ARG A 468 10.25 -6.41 -13.03
C ARG A 468 9.44 -5.35 -12.31
N ASN A 469 8.40 -5.74 -11.58
CA ASN A 469 7.53 -4.80 -10.85
C ASN A 469 8.29 -4.04 -9.75
N ARG A 470 9.24 -4.67 -9.06
CA ARG A 470 10.12 -3.97 -8.10
C ARG A 470 10.99 -2.92 -8.78
N ALA A 471 11.58 -3.23 -9.92
CA ALA A 471 12.40 -2.28 -10.67
C ALA A 471 11.56 -1.10 -11.18
N ARG A 472 10.33 -1.35 -11.64
CA ARG A 472 9.37 -0.29 -12.00
C ARG A 472 9.04 0.61 -10.80
N GLU A 473 8.72 0.02 -9.65
CA GLU A 473 8.45 0.79 -8.42
C GLU A 473 9.67 1.60 -7.94
N GLU A 474 10.88 1.05 -8.10
CA GLU A 474 12.12 1.77 -7.78
C GLU A 474 12.28 3.01 -8.69
N ILE A 475 12.10 2.85 -10.01
CA ILE A 475 12.11 3.97 -10.96
C ILE A 475 11.03 5.00 -10.61
N LYS A 476 9.81 4.54 -10.31
CA LYS A 476 8.66 5.37 -9.96
C LYS A 476 8.91 6.19 -8.68
N SER A 477 9.59 5.60 -7.71
CA SER A 477 9.91 6.26 -6.44
C SER A 477 10.87 7.45 -6.60
N VAL A 478 11.63 7.51 -7.69
CA VAL A 478 12.52 8.64 -7.98
C VAL A 478 11.70 9.83 -8.51
N ILE A 479 11.45 10.78 -7.62
CA ILE A 479 10.90 12.09 -7.95
C ILE A 479 12.03 12.94 -8.52
N VAL A 480 11.99 13.19 -9.83
CA VAL A 480 12.92 14.11 -10.47
C VAL A 480 12.65 15.51 -9.92
N ARG A 481 13.69 16.24 -9.53
CA ARG A 481 13.63 17.63 -9.01
C ARG A 481 14.74 18.50 -9.59
N ASP A 482 15.87 17.89 -9.87
CA ASP A 482 17.10 18.50 -10.33
C ASP A 482 17.83 17.57 -11.30
N ALA A 483 18.99 18.00 -11.79
CA ALA A 483 19.79 17.21 -12.73
C ALA A 483 20.27 15.88 -12.12
N ALA A 484 20.67 15.87 -10.84
CA ALA A 484 21.19 14.67 -10.17
C ALA A 484 20.11 13.58 -10.02
N THR A 485 18.89 13.97 -9.63
CA THR A 485 17.74 13.05 -9.53
C THR A 485 17.27 12.57 -10.90
N LEU A 486 17.39 13.40 -11.95
CA LEU A 486 17.14 12.95 -13.33
C LEU A 486 18.19 11.94 -13.79
N GLU A 487 19.48 12.21 -13.57
CA GLU A 487 20.57 11.27 -13.90
C GLU A 487 20.36 9.91 -13.25
N ARG A 488 20.09 9.90 -11.94
CA ARG A 488 19.78 8.67 -11.21
C ARG A 488 18.58 7.93 -11.80
N LYS A 489 17.51 8.64 -12.17
CA LYS A 489 16.33 8.01 -12.77
C LYS A 489 16.65 7.40 -14.13
N LEU A 490 17.40 8.12 -14.97
CA LEU A 490 17.82 7.62 -16.28
C LEU A 490 18.73 6.39 -16.17
N GLU A 491 19.60 6.33 -15.17
CA GLU A 491 20.43 5.15 -14.89
C GLU A 491 19.56 3.93 -14.53
N LEU A 492 18.58 4.10 -13.63
CA LEU A 492 17.65 3.03 -13.27
C LEU A 492 16.82 2.55 -14.46
N ILE A 493 16.35 3.47 -15.31
CA ILE A 493 15.61 3.11 -16.53
C ILE A 493 16.52 2.36 -17.51
N SER A 494 17.78 2.79 -17.67
CA SER A 494 18.76 2.07 -18.50
C SER A 494 18.95 0.64 -18.01
N ASN A 495 19.18 0.46 -16.70
CA ASN A 495 19.35 -0.85 -16.08
C ASN A 495 18.09 -1.73 -16.21
N PHE A 496 16.90 -1.12 -16.18
CA PHE A 496 15.64 -1.81 -16.41
C PHE A 496 15.54 -2.33 -17.85
N LEU A 497 15.85 -1.49 -18.85
CA LEU A 497 15.86 -1.92 -20.25
C LEU A 497 16.90 -3.04 -20.46
N ASP A 498 18.12 -2.88 -19.94
CA ASP A 498 19.16 -3.92 -20.09
C ASP A 498 18.74 -5.29 -19.53
N GLN A 499 17.89 -5.31 -18.48
CA GLN A 499 17.42 -6.53 -17.84
C GLN A 499 16.10 -7.08 -18.42
N PHE A 500 15.19 -6.21 -18.87
CA PHE A 500 13.80 -6.57 -19.16
C PHE A 500 13.32 -6.20 -20.57
N ASP A 501 14.17 -5.69 -21.47
CA ASP A 501 13.77 -5.27 -22.83
C ASP A 501 13.06 -6.38 -23.62
N ALA A 502 13.53 -7.62 -23.49
CA ALA A 502 12.92 -8.78 -24.16
C ALA A 502 11.54 -9.17 -23.59
N LEU A 503 11.18 -8.68 -22.40
CA LEU A 503 9.97 -9.04 -21.66
C LEU A 503 8.89 -7.94 -21.66
N ILE A 504 9.18 -6.79 -22.28
CA ILE A 504 8.24 -5.68 -22.46
C ILE A 504 7.86 -5.55 -23.94
N SER A 505 6.76 -4.84 -24.23
CA SER A 505 6.35 -4.67 -25.62
C SER A 505 7.33 -3.77 -26.38
N PRO A 506 7.57 -4.01 -27.69
CA PRO A 506 8.46 -3.16 -28.49
C PRO A 506 8.05 -1.68 -28.49
N VAL A 507 6.73 -1.44 -28.54
CA VAL A 507 6.15 -0.08 -28.52
C VAL A 507 6.48 0.63 -27.20
N GLU A 508 6.33 -0.07 -26.07
CA GLU A 508 6.67 0.48 -24.75
C GLU A 508 8.16 0.78 -24.65
N SER A 509 9.02 -0.15 -25.09
CA SER A 509 10.47 0.03 -25.10
C SER A 509 10.92 1.24 -25.91
N GLU A 510 10.34 1.43 -27.11
CA GLU A 510 10.62 2.62 -27.94
C GLU A 510 10.21 3.93 -27.26
N GLN A 511 9.04 3.96 -26.61
CA GLN A 511 8.59 5.15 -25.88
C GLN A 511 9.49 5.50 -24.69
N ILE A 512 9.94 4.49 -23.94
CA ILE A 512 10.88 4.67 -22.84
C ILE A 512 12.22 5.20 -23.36
N ARG A 513 12.74 4.64 -24.45
CA ARG A 513 14.01 5.10 -25.08
C ARG A 513 13.90 6.54 -25.58
N LEU A 514 12.81 6.90 -26.25
CA LEU A 514 12.55 8.28 -26.70
C LEU A 514 12.51 9.25 -25.52
N ALA A 515 11.83 8.88 -24.43
CA ALA A 515 11.74 9.69 -23.22
C ALA A 515 13.12 9.86 -22.56
N MET A 516 13.93 8.80 -22.51
CA MET A 516 15.31 8.84 -21.99
C MET A 516 16.21 9.74 -22.82
N GLU A 517 16.24 9.57 -24.14
CA GLU A 517 17.10 10.33 -25.04
C GLU A 517 16.80 11.83 -24.95
N THR A 518 15.52 12.19 -24.96
CA THR A 518 15.13 13.60 -24.84
C THR A 518 15.46 14.15 -23.45
N SER A 519 15.25 13.37 -22.39
CA SER A 519 15.58 13.79 -21.03
C SER A 519 17.07 14.06 -20.82
N ARG A 520 17.96 13.37 -21.54
CA ARG A 520 19.41 13.66 -21.49
C ARG A 520 19.74 15.07 -21.97
N ILE A 521 18.97 15.62 -22.91
CA ILE A 521 19.15 17.00 -23.38
C ILE A 521 18.86 18.00 -22.24
N MET A 522 17.93 17.67 -21.33
CA MET A 522 17.53 18.51 -20.20
C MET A 522 18.55 18.53 -19.05
N LEU A 523 19.51 17.59 -19.03
CA LEU A 523 20.59 17.56 -18.03
C LEU A 523 21.57 18.71 -18.17
N ARG A 524 21.69 19.28 -19.37
CA ARG A 524 22.60 20.40 -19.66
C ARG A 524 21.81 21.67 -19.92
N PRO A 525 22.36 22.86 -19.60
CA PRO A 525 21.75 24.12 -19.99
C PRO A 525 21.58 24.20 -21.51
N SER A 526 20.34 24.17 -21.96
CA SER A 526 19.97 24.19 -23.38
C SER A 526 19.17 25.45 -23.69
N ARG A 527 19.22 25.89 -24.95
CA ARG A 527 18.43 27.04 -25.43
C ARG A 527 17.12 26.54 -26.01
N TYR A 528 16.03 27.13 -25.56
CA TYR A 528 14.67 26.86 -26.01
C TYR A 528 14.07 28.15 -26.55
N ASP A 529 13.40 28.07 -27.68
CA ASP A 529 12.62 29.19 -28.20
C ASP A 529 11.19 28.99 -27.72
N VAL A 530 10.77 29.91 -26.85
CA VAL A 530 9.48 29.84 -26.16
C VAL A 530 8.63 31.00 -26.65
N THR A 531 7.44 30.69 -27.14
CA THR A 531 6.46 31.68 -27.58
C THR A 531 5.39 31.85 -26.52
N LEU A 532 5.24 33.06 -25.98
CA LEU A 532 4.07 33.42 -25.18
C LEU A 532 2.90 33.60 -26.16
N VAL A 533 1.92 32.69 -26.09
CA VAL A 533 0.78 32.68 -27.01
C VAL A 533 -0.27 33.66 -26.51
N ARG A 534 -0.76 33.47 -25.27
CA ARG A 534 -1.81 34.30 -24.68
C ARG A 534 -1.84 34.28 -23.15
N THR A 535 -2.48 35.30 -22.59
CA THR A 535 -2.94 35.37 -21.19
C THR A 535 -4.46 35.55 -21.15
N ALA A 536 -5.18 34.80 -20.33
CA ALA A 536 -6.64 34.83 -20.26
C ALA A 536 -7.15 34.67 -18.82
N GLY A 537 -8.48 34.76 -18.62
CA GLY A 537 -9.13 34.39 -17.35
C GLY A 537 -9.16 35.48 -16.27
N LEU A 538 -9.03 36.75 -16.67
CA LEU A 538 -9.26 37.89 -15.78
C LEU A 538 -10.76 38.16 -15.60
N ASP A 539 -11.17 38.47 -14.37
CA ASP A 539 -12.55 38.80 -13.97
C ASP A 539 -13.14 40.02 -14.71
N ARG A 540 -12.29 40.98 -15.06
CA ARG A 540 -12.66 42.18 -15.83
C ARG A 540 -11.48 42.68 -16.66
N PRO A 541 -11.72 43.42 -17.76
CA PRO A 541 -10.67 43.98 -18.60
C PRO A 541 -9.75 44.93 -17.81
N ARG A 542 -8.42 44.73 -17.88
CA ARG A 542 -7.42 45.55 -17.18
C ARG A 542 -6.09 45.58 -17.93
N ALA A 543 -5.30 46.63 -17.72
CA ALA A 543 -3.91 46.66 -18.15
C ALA A 543 -3.09 45.64 -17.35
N HIS A 544 -2.39 44.76 -18.06
CA HIS A 544 -1.55 43.73 -17.47
C HIS A 544 -0.38 43.37 -18.39
N GLY A 545 0.74 42.99 -17.77
CA GLY A 545 1.95 42.53 -18.44
C GLY A 545 2.43 41.20 -17.87
N VAL A 546 3.40 40.56 -18.53
CA VAL A 546 4.03 39.31 -18.08
C VAL A 546 5.53 39.53 -17.97
N VAL A 547 6.10 39.18 -16.82
CA VAL A 547 7.55 39.05 -16.62
C VAL A 547 7.88 37.59 -16.47
N VAL A 548 8.90 37.14 -17.19
CA VAL A 548 9.49 35.81 -17.04
C VAL A 548 10.87 35.99 -16.42
N SER A 549 11.13 35.28 -15.33
CA SER A 549 12.43 35.28 -14.66
C SER A 549 12.95 33.86 -14.48
N LEU A 550 14.27 33.72 -14.47
CA LEU A 550 15.00 32.47 -14.25
C LEU A 550 15.92 32.65 -13.04
N ASN A 551 15.71 31.87 -11.99
CA ASN A 551 16.42 31.99 -10.71
C ASN A 551 16.42 33.44 -10.17
N GLY A 552 15.32 34.17 -10.38
CA GLY A 552 15.14 35.56 -9.97
C GLY A 552 15.71 36.60 -10.93
N ALA A 553 16.47 36.21 -11.96
CA ALA A 553 16.91 37.12 -13.02
C ALA A 553 15.83 37.25 -14.09
N GLU A 554 15.38 38.45 -14.39
CA GLU A 554 14.44 38.70 -15.48
C GLU A 554 15.06 38.34 -16.84
N ILE A 555 14.35 37.53 -17.63
CA ILE A 555 14.78 37.10 -18.97
C ILE A 555 13.89 37.65 -20.08
N ALA A 556 12.63 37.99 -19.77
CA ALA A 556 11.71 38.61 -20.71
C ALA A 556 10.64 39.41 -19.98
N GLN A 557 10.25 40.54 -20.55
CA GLN A 557 9.11 41.35 -20.11
C GLN A 557 8.22 41.69 -21.30
N PHE A 558 6.91 41.57 -21.08
CA PHE A 558 5.87 41.87 -22.05
C PHE A 558 4.86 42.82 -21.42
N ASP A 559 4.86 44.09 -21.80
CA ASP A 559 4.15 45.17 -21.09
C ASP A 559 3.24 46.03 -21.99
N ASP A 560 2.85 45.56 -23.18
CA ASP A 560 2.04 46.35 -24.12
C ASP A 560 0.73 46.90 -23.49
N SER A 561 0.46 48.18 -23.71
CA SER A 561 -0.65 48.91 -23.11
C SER A 561 -2.02 48.50 -23.70
N GLY A 562 -3.00 48.27 -22.82
CA GLY A 562 -4.38 47.97 -23.22
C GLY A 562 -5.17 47.31 -22.09
N THR A 563 -6.42 47.74 -21.91
CA THR A 563 -7.33 47.22 -20.88
C THR A 563 -8.13 46.05 -21.45
N VAL A 564 -7.64 44.82 -21.29
CA VAL A 564 -8.26 43.59 -21.85
C VAL A 564 -8.36 42.49 -20.80
N SER A 565 -9.31 41.57 -20.96
CA SER A 565 -9.47 40.39 -20.08
C SER A 565 -8.71 39.16 -20.60
N GLU A 566 -8.47 39.12 -21.91
CA GLU A 566 -7.61 38.17 -22.62
C GLU A 566 -6.68 38.94 -23.54
N LYS A 567 -5.41 38.55 -23.58
CA LYS A 567 -4.39 39.17 -24.42
C LYS A 567 -3.63 38.10 -25.17
N ILE A 568 -3.62 38.22 -26.49
CA ILE A 568 -2.81 37.40 -27.38
C ILE A 568 -1.49 38.14 -27.58
N TRP A 569 -0.39 37.46 -27.30
CA TRP A 569 0.96 38.03 -27.38
C TRP A 569 1.66 37.58 -28.66
N ASN A 570 1.67 36.27 -28.93
CA ASN A 570 2.42 35.63 -30.02
C ASN A 570 3.86 36.17 -30.15
N ARG A 571 4.55 36.30 -29.02
CA ARG A 571 5.95 36.78 -28.98
C ARG A 571 6.87 35.68 -28.52
N THR A 572 7.96 35.49 -29.26
CA THR A 572 8.99 34.49 -28.98
C THR A 572 10.15 35.10 -28.20
N PHE A 573 10.69 34.36 -27.25
CA PHE A 573 11.86 34.71 -26.47
C PHE A 573 12.75 33.48 -26.28
N ASN A 574 14.05 33.70 -26.07
CA ASN A 574 14.99 32.61 -25.85
C ASN A 574 15.14 32.33 -24.35
N LEU A 575 14.90 31.08 -23.96
CA LEU A 575 15.05 30.58 -22.60
C LEU A 575 16.27 29.66 -22.56
N ARG A 576 17.33 30.04 -21.83
CA ARG A 576 18.45 29.15 -21.53
C ARG A 576 18.19 28.46 -20.20
N TRP A 577 17.76 27.20 -20.22
CA TRP A 577 17.30 26.50 -19.02
C TRP A 577 17.95 25.12 -18.86
N GLN A 578 18.04 24.69 -17.60
CA GLN A 578 18.46 23.36 -17.17
C GLN A 578 17.48 22.87 -16.10
N ILE A 579 17.23 21.57 -16.07
CA ILE A 579 16.36 20.97 -15.06
C ILE A 579 16.77 21.32 -13.62
N GLY A 580 15.79 21.66 -12.79
CA GLY A 580 15.98 22.15 -11.43
C GLY A 580 16.18 23.67 -11.30
N SER A 581 16.38 24.39 -12.41
CA SER A 581 16.38 25.86 -12.39
C SER A 581 14.94 26.39 -12.28
N ARG A 582 14.72 27.33 -11.36
CA ARG A 582 13.41 27.92 -11.11
C ARG A 582 13.06 28.91 -12.21
N ILE A 583 11.94 28.70 -12.90
CA ILE A 583 11.34 29.68 -13.81
C ILE A 583 10.15 30.31 -13.08
N GLU A 584 10.10 31.63 -13.01
CA GLU A 584 9.01 32.37 -12.39
C GLU A 584 8.32 33.26 -13.42
N ILE A 585 6.98 33.30 -13.36
CA ILE A 585 6.14 34.01 -14.33
C ILE A 585 5.21 34.92 -13.56
N THR A 586 5.46 36.22 -13.65
CA THR A 586 4.80 37.24 -12.87
C THR A 586 3.89 38.09 -13.73
N LEU A 587 2.59 38.14 -13.41
CA LEU A 587 1.68 39.07 -14.05
C LEU A 587 1.82 40.47 -13.40
N GLN A 588 2.24 41.46 -14.17
CA GLN A 588 2.36 42.85 -13.70
C GLN A 588 0.98 43.56 -13.70
N ASN A 589 0.83 44.55 -12.80
CA ASN A 589 -0.30 45.48 -12.70
C ASN A 589 -1.65 44.93 -12.18
N TYR A 590 -1.67 43.80 -11.49
CA TYR A 590 -2.87 43.30 -10.81
C TYR A 590 -3.07 43.98 -9.44
N ARG A 591 -3.92 45.02 -9.40
CA ARG A 591 -4.36 45.78 -8.20
C ARG A 591 -3.30 46.69 -7.54
N TYR A 592 -2.55 47.49 -8.32
CA TYR A 592 -1.65 48.55 -7.83
C TYR A 592 -0.47 48.10 -6.95
N ARG A 593 -0.13 46.81 -6.96
CA ARG A 593 1.14 46.26 -6.46
C ARG A 593 1.65 45.23 -7.48
N ASN A 594 2.96 45.06 -7.56
CA ASN A 594 3.61 43.99 -8.33
C ASN A 594 3.27 42.65 -7.67
N ASN A 595 2.04 42.18 -7.84
CA ASN A 595 1.56 40.96 -7.20
C ASN A 595 1.87 39.77 -8.09
N THR A 596 2.74 38.88 -7.61
CA THR A 596 3.06 37.59 -8.24
C THR A 596 1.83 36.68 -8.22
N ILE A 597 1.22 36.44 -9.38
CA ILE A 597 -0.04 35.68 -9.51
C ILE A 597 0.19 34.18 -9.71
N ALA A 598 1.35 33.78 -10.23
CA ALA A 598 1.68 32.38 -10.43
C ALA A 598 3.10 32.08 -9.96
N TYR A 599 3.21 31.23 -8.93
CA TYR A 599 4.45 30.50 -8.70
C TYR A 599 4.41 29.26 -9.59
N PHE A 600 5.40 29.13 -10.47
CA PHE A 600 5.94 27.83 -10.78
C PHE A 600 7.16 27.70 -9.87
N ASP A 601 6.94 27.29 -8.62
CA ASP A 601 7.97 26.90 -7.66
C ASP A 601 8.62 25.59 -8.13
N ALA A 602 9.21 25.63 -9.33
CA ALA A 602 9.84 24.51 -9.96
C ALA A 602 11.26 24.37 -9.45
N ALA A 603 11.40 23.82 -8.24
CA ALA A 603 12.49 22.89 -7.97
C ALA A 603 12.16 21.52 -8.61
N GLY A 604 11.61 21.54 -9.83
CA GLY A 604 10.87 20.42 -10.37
C GLY A 604 10.86 20.33 -11.90
N PRO A 605 10.78 19.11 -12.44
CA PRO A 605 10.86 18.77 -13.86
C PRO A 605 9.76 19.38 -14.75
N LEU A 606 8.72 19.93 -14.14
CA LEU A 606 7.52 20.45 -14.79
C LEU A 606 7.66 21.87 -15.34
N ALA A 607 8.78 22.58 -15.14
CA ALA A 607 8.89 24.00 -15.52
C ALA A 607 8.68 24.24 -17.03
N ILE A 608 9.30 23.44 -17.90
CA ILE A 608 9.14 23.57 -19.35
C ILE A 608 7.86 22.89 -19.86
N LEU A 609 7.42 21.79 -19.24
CA LEU A 609 6.14 21.15 -19.59
C LEU A 609 4.93 22.03 -19.23
N ALA A 610 5.03 22.78 -18.13
CA ALA A 610 4.03 23.78 -17.75
C ALA A 610 4.02 24.98 -18.72
N LEU A 611 5.18 25.37 -19.27
CA LEU A 611 5.23 26.31 -20.38
C LEU A 611 4.52 25.72 -21.61
N ALA A 612 4.75 24.45 -21.94
CA ALA A 612 4.24 23.84 -23.16
C ALA A 612 2.74 23.44 -23.15
N SER A 613 2.14 23.05 -22.01
CA SER A 613 0.79 22.44 -22.05
C SER A 613 -0.14 22.62 -20.84
N LYS A 614 0.29 23.15 -19.68
CA LYS A 614 -0.57 23.21 -18.49
C LYS A 614 -1.08 24.62 -18.18
N ASN A 615 -2.34 24.83 -18.55
CA ASN A 615 -3.11 26.07 -18.43
C ASN A 615 -3.48 26.51 -16.99
N LEU A 616 -2.83 25.99 -15.94
CA LEU A 616 -3.18 26.31 -14.54
C LEU A 616 -1.93 26.55 -13.68
N PRO A 617 -1.88 27.65 -12.90
CA PRO A 617 -0.76 27.94 -12.01
C PRO A 617 -0.66 26.89 -10.88
N THR A 618 0.58 26.52 -10.51
CA THR A 618 0.83 25.47 -9.51
C THR A 618 0.60 25.94 -8.08
N ARG A 619 0.79 27.24 -7.82
CA ARG A 619 0.43 27.90 -6.56
C ARG A 619 0.13 29.38 -6.79
N ILE A 620 -0.84 29.90 -6.06
CA ILE A 620 -1.23 31.31 -6.04
C ILE A 620 -0.63 31.93 -4.77
N GLY A 621 -0.04 33.11 -4.86
CA GLY A 621 0.65 33.76 -3.73
C GLY A 621 -0.23 33.99 -2.50
N GLU A 622 0.39 34.06 -1.33
CA GLU A 622 -0.29 34.23 -0.03
C GLU A 622 -1.06 35.56 0.06
N ASP A 623 -0.62 36.59 -0.66
CA ASP A 623 -1.34 37.88 -0.80
C ASP A 623 -2.66 37.78 -1.59
N TYR A 624 -2.97 36.60 -2.12
CA TYR A 624 -4.09 36.31 -3.02
C TYR A 624 -5.21 35.50 -2.32
N LEU A 625 -5.37 35.65 -1.01
CA LEU A 625 -6.38 34.92 -0.23
C LEU A 625 -7.71 35.67 -0.14
N SER A 626 -8.63 35.35 -1.06
CA SER A 626 -10.08 35.29 -0.78
C SER A 626 -10.88 34.71 -1.94
N ASP A 627 -10.56 35.04 -3.19
CA ASP A 627 -11.13 34.41 -4.40
C ASP A 627 -10.34 34.82 -5.67
N PRO A 628 -9.32 34.04 -6.08
CA PRO A 628 -8.54 34.32 -7.29
C PRO A 628 -9.39 34.20 -8.57
N PRO A 629 -9.41 35.16 -9.52
CA PRO A 629 -9.84 34.84 -10.87
C PRO A 629 -8.90 33.77 -11.46
N ALA A 630 -9.47 32.82 -12.19
CA ALA A 630 -8.72 31.73 -12.81
C ALA A 630 -7.86 32.27 -13.97
N VAL A 631 -6.66 32.76 -13.66
CA VAL A 631 -5.73 33.29 -14.68
C VAL A 631 -5.04 32.15 -15.41
N THR A 632 -5.04 32.22 -16.74
CA THR A 632 -4.39 31.28 -17.64
C THR A 632 -3.25 31.96 -18.38
N VAL A 633 -2.07 31.34 -18.42
CA VAL A 633 -0.93 31.75 -19.26
C VAL A 633 -0.54 30.57 -20.12
N THR A 634 -0.44 30.76 -21.45
CA THR A 634 -0.12 29.69 -22.41
C THR A 634 1.17 30.00 -23.15
N PHE A 635 2.13 29.06 -23.16
CA PHE A 635 3.33 29.13 -23.99
C PHE A 635 3.40 27.96 -24.97
N LYS A 636 4.35 28.05 -25.92
CA LYS A 636 4.69 27.00 -26.87
C LYS A 636 6.22 26.91 -26.97
N CYS A 637 6.78 25.70 -26.96
CA CYS A 637 8.21 25.45 -27.19
C CYS A 637 8.39 24.58 -28.43
N ASP A 638 8.98 25.12 -29.50
CA ASP A 638 9.04 24.43 -30.79
C ASP A 638 10.05 23.26 -30.79
N GLN A 639 11.02 23.27 -29.88
CA GLN A 639 12.04 22.22 -29.75
C GLN A 639 11.57 20.96 -29.00
N LEU A 640 10.39 20.97 -28.40
CA LEU A 640 9.82 19.83 -27.68
C LEU A 640 8.43 19.52 -28.25
N PRO A 641 8.32 18.66 -29.27
CA PRO A 641 7.03 18.32 -29.87
C PRO A 641 6.15 17.56 -28.88
N ASP A 642 4.83 17.68 -29.04
CA ASP A 642 3.83 17.15 -28.10
C ASP A 642 4.02 15.66 -27.78
N ALA A 643 4.36 14.82 -28.77
CA ALA A 643 4.60 13.39 -28.57
C ALA A 643 5.77 13.12 -27.60
N THR A 644 6.79 13.97 -27.64
CA THR A 644 7.96 13.87 -26.75
C THR A 644 7.63 14.36 -25.35
N VAL A 645 6.85 15.45 -25.25
CA VAL A 645 6.28 15.96 -23.99
C VAL A 645 5.46 14.87 -23.30
N THR A 646 4.58 14.19 -24.04
CA THR A 646 3.77 13.07 -23.54
C THR A 646 4.63 11.90 -23.07
N ALA A 647 5.65 11.49 -23.84
CA ALA A 647 6.53 10.39 -23.45
C ALA A 647 7.32 10.70 -22.17
N ILE A 648 7.81 11.94 -22.02
CA ILE A 648 8.51 12.39 -20.81
C ILE A 648 7.55 12.46 -19.61
N GLU A 649 6.32 12.95 -19.80
CA GLU A 649 5.30 12.96 -18.76
C GLU A 649 4.88 11.54 -18.34
N GLN A 650 4.85 10.59 -19.26
CA GLN A 650 4.46 9.21 -18.94
C GLN A 650 5.56 8.44 -18.22
N TRP A 651 6.82 8.59 -18.65
CA TRP A 651 7.92 7.72 -18.26
C TRP A 651 8.97 8.38 -17.36
N ILE A 652 9.04 9.70 -17.30
CA ILE A 652 10.10 10.41 -16.57
C ILE A 652 9.53 11.17 -15.37
N PHE A 653 8.37 11.83 -15.50
CA PHE A 653 7.82 12.68 -14.43
C PHE A 653 6.44 12.25 -13.97
N PRO A 654 6.14 12.37 -12.68
CA PRO A 654 5.58 11.31 -11.83
C PRO A 654 5.49 9.84 -12.33
N GLY A 655 5.69 9.54 -13.62
CA GLY A 655 5.95 8.21 -14.14
C GLY A 655 4.74 7.30 -14.02
N GLU A 656 3.53 7.79 -14.31
CA GLU A 656 2.31 7.01 -14.09
C GLU A 656 2.24 5.72 -14.93
N ALA A 657 3.01 5.64 -16.02
CA ALA A 657 3.10 4.47 -16.89
C ALA A 657 3.98 3.34 -16.32
N TRP A 658 4.80 3.60 -15.29
CA TRP A 658 5.50 2.56 -14.51
C TRP A 658 4.56 1.89 -13.52
#